data_AF-A0A964QWH4-F1
#
_entry.id   AF-A0A964QWH4-F1
#
_cell.length_a   1.000
_cell.length_b   1.000
_cell.length_c   1.000
_cell.angle_alpha   90.00
_cell.angle_beta   90.00
_cell.angle_gamma   90.00
#
_symmetry.space_group_name_H-M   'P 1'
#
loop_
_entity.id
_entity.type
_entity.pdbx_description
1 polymer ?
#
loop_
_entity_poly.entity_id
_entity_poly.type
_entity_poly.pdbx_seq_one_letter_code
_entity_poly.pdbx_strand_id
1 'polypeptide(L)'
;MMREIPVADSVTQDRPSEIAPPTELLEATLSNRTPEAFKSLRAWVSGDQERLASLETILAGRVKDEQSVSPAMMECLGELEQERTRYGINEALAWNLETETHSFSRDSVRYIQENIGNTDPKANLAFHKVLDFLHTHAVTVQGPLFSEKFDDEYPYKQNTFFLSFCVLVKKEIENSRNYLVKKHLQDILETWQGSGSKKAGVLDGVPGGRSDETIYSFAHIRESYENRLKTGVREGYPIVNPVLPLAPGYYGYYTGGSLKKIFAVRDSEEANTEEKYIAQNNPQDDYIYEEINEFNLKALGLGYQHPSSGLKLLQNIWDFEKELKDGGRTFYYDISLITNKGLHPIIIGDVLTRNQQYRDKIEGKENTATAVSEQEFMRHLYPAGELSEERLYHYKNLSRLHMRKKIEDDFGLDLSEYDLWTQRVFLEFLETRDIGNVEKLQAFVKDFGGVGLKTFLSLEYGKELGDDIIALGEKLPKEEATKIFAKYGELVDAASEAEASLREHFPEFKLTPELVVGVRDSLLRRGRDMLVAFATEVQMSEKVGYEIAIPHLERELALLRGGAALFAAGFKELSQRGEKMNLAEIKGGIGFEQEVLAESFSEADRERMRELYRINYDEYPEFQKMCVEKLNEVLTRNDSTFYVLRYGGVIEGFYRLGVTGRDTAYFGAFNMNPKYAGSGIGEALMQQSLDVKAKDFVIEANCIADKSIAANYIERGFIGTHTKQVHEPHLMYITRHDAQKSTFPTKALAAEEIIRTCGTETSYVCKKVPIDSVTQVDLALLDERSEEGTRHVLTRYIRDKKSKCAYLVFEKTTDLAIENFSRPETPYRV
;
A
#
# COMPACT_ATOMS: atom_id res chain seq x y z
N MET A 1 12.98 19.75 36.44
CA MET A 1 13.88 18.57 36.49
C MET A 1 14.11 17.96 35.10
N MET A 2 14.26 18.78 34.05
CA MET A 2 14.90 18.40 32.79
C MET A 2 15.97 19.47 32.55
N ARG A 3 17.25 19.11 32.64
CA ARG A 3 18.31 19.96 32.12
C ARG A 3 18.18 19.93 30.60
N GLU A 4 18.38 21.08 29.95
CA GLU A 4 18.37 21.23 28.49
C GLU A 4 19.10 20.04 27.85
N ILE A 5 18.35 19.25 27.07
CA ILE A 5 18.92 18.19 26.25
C ILE A 5 19.78 18.89 25.19
N PRO A 6 21.10 18.61 25.12
CA PRO A 6 21.94 19.26 24.14
C PRO A 6 21.47 18.87 22.74
N VAL A 7 21.05 19.87 21.96
CA VAL A 7 20.72 19.72 20.54
C VAL A 7 22.03 19.39 19.82
N ALA A 8 22.05 18.28 19.07
CA ALA A 8 23.21 17.90 18.28
C ALA A 8 23.44 18.92 17.15
N ASP A 9 24.68 19.41 17.02
CA ASP A 9 25.09 20.32 15.95
C ASP A 9 24.90 19.63 14.58
N SER A 10 23.88 20.03 13.83
CA SER A 10 23.63 19.53 12.48
C SER A 10 24.45 20.30 11.44
N VAL A 11 25.04 19.53 10.52
CA VAL A 11 25.79 19.98 9.33
C VAL A 11 25.07 21.12 8.60
N THR A 12 25.75 22.26 8.44
CA THR A 12 25.27 23.42 7.68
C THR A 12 25.20 23.09 6.18
N GLN A 13 24.01 22.83 5.67
CA GLN A 13 23.74 22.85 4.22
C GLN A 13 23.59 24.30 3.72
N ASP A 14 24.01 24.53 2.47
CA ASP A 14 23.99 25.83 1.79
C ASP A 14 22.62 26.53 1.92
N ARG A 15 22.62 27.70 2.57
CA ARG A 15 21.40 28.48 2.80
C ARG A 15 21.02 29.25 1.53
N PRO A 16 19.78 29.13 1.02
CA PRO A 16 19.32 29.99 -0.07
C PRO A 16 19.29 31.45 0.38
N SER A 17 19.96 32.31 -0.40
CA SER A 17 19.96 33.77 -0.23
C SER A 17 18.61 34.36 -0.67
N GLU A 18 18.04 35.23 0.18
CA GLU A 18 16.77 35.96 0.02
C GLU A 18 15.48 35.13 0.26
N ILE A 19 15.20 34.82 1.53
CA ILE A 19 13.84 34.49 1.95
C ILE A 19 13.21 35.75 2.57
N ALA A 20 11.95 36.03 2.21
CA ALA A 20 11.16 37.14 2.75
C ALA A 20 11.18 37.15 4.30
N PRO A 21 11.11 38.33 4.93
CA PRO A 21 11.09 38.42 6.39
C PRO A 21 9.90 37.62 6.97
N PRO A 22 10.08 36.99 8.14
CA PRO A 22 9.09 36.06 8.72
C PRO A 22 7.71 36.69 8.90
N THR A 23 7.65 37.99 9.18
CA THR A 23 6.40 38.75 9.31
C THR A 23 5.62 38.77 8.00
N GLU A 24 6.26 39.09 6.86
CA GLU A 24 5.55 39.14 5.56
C GLU A 24 5.00 37.78 5.15
N LEU A 25 5.77 36.72 5.39
CA LEU A 25 5.36 35.35 5.11
C LEU A 25 4.19 34.92 5.99
N LEU A 26 4.22 35.30 7.27
CA LEU A 26 3.12 35.07 8.21
C LEU A 26 1.87 35.85 7.81
N GLU A 27 1.99 37.14 7.46
CA GLU A 27 0.86 37.96 7.00
C GLU A 27 0.20 37.37 5.75
N ALA A 28 1.01 36.94 4.78
CA ALA A 28 0.51 36.31 3.57
C ALA A 28 -0.24 35.01 3.89
N THR A 29 0.25 34.23 4.85
CA THR A 29 -0.38 32.98 5.29
C THR A 29 -1.71 33.24 5.99
N LEU A 30 -1.74 34.16 6.96
CA LEU A 30 -2.94 34.52 7.71
C LEU A 30 -4.01 35.16 6.81
N SER A 31 -3.61 35.94 5.80
CA SER A 31 -4.54 36.63 4.89
C SER A 31 -5.11 35.72 3.80
N ASN A 32 -4.26 34.92 3.15
CA ASN A 32 -4.66 34.17 1.94
C ASN A 32 -5.15 32.76 2.24
N ARG A 33 -4.66 32.13 3.33
CA ARG A 33 -4.97 30.73 3.71
C ARG A 33 -4.82 29.73 2.55
N THR A 34 -3.90 29.99 1.62
CA THR A 34 -3.67 29.09 0.48
C THR A 34 -2.66 28.00 0.84
N PRO A 35 -2.78 26.80 0.26
CA PRO A 35 -1.79 25.73 0.43
C PRO A 35 -0.35 26.19 0.14
N GLU A 36 -0.15 27.07 -0.84
CA GLU A 36 1.14 27.62 -1.22
C GLU A 36 1.75 28.52 -0.14
N ALA A 37 0.92 29.31 0.55
CA ALA A 37 1.38 30.16 1.65
C ALA A 37 1.84 29.32 2.84
N PHE A 38 1.04 28.32 3.23
CA PHE A 38 1.43 27.37 4.28
C PHE A 38 2.67 26.55 3.91
N LYS A 39 2.80 26.14 2.64
CA LYS A 39 4.00 25.45 2.15
C LYS A 39 5.25 26.33 2.27
N SER A 40 5.13 27.60 1.90
CA SER A 40 6.24 28.56 1.98
C SER A 40 6.64 28.83 3.44
N LEU A 41 5.67 28.95 4.36
CA LEU A 41 5.91 29.09 5.79
C LEU A 41 6.64 27.88 6.38
N ARG A 42 6.15 26.66 6.08
CA ARG A 42 6.79 25.41 6.53
C ARG A 42 8.21 25.27 5.99
N ALA A 43 8.41 25.51 4.70
CA ALA A 43 9.74 25.47 4.08
C ALA A 43 10.73 26.44 4.76
N TRP A 44 10.25 27.58 5.28
CA TRP A 44 11.09 28.53 5.99
C TRP A 44 11.52 28.05 7.38
N VAL A 45 10.64 27.38 8.14
CA VAL A 45 10.97 26.84 9.49
C VAL A 45 11.60 25.45 9.47
N SER A 46 11.52 24.72 8.36
CA SER A 46 11.86 23.29 8.36
C SER A 46 13.31 23.04 8.79
N GLY A 47 13.47 22.22 9.83
CA GLY A 47 14.77 21.91 10.42
C GLY A 47 15.40 23.00 11.30
N ASP A 48 14.75 24.16 11.49
CA ASP A 48 15.30 25.32 12.21
C ASP A 48 14.39 25.73 13.38
N GLN A 49 14.74 25.28 14.59
CA GLN A 49 13.96 25.53 15.80
C GLN A 49 14.02 27.00 16.25
N GLU A 50 15.05 27.75 15.89
CA GLU A 50 15.14 29.19 16.22
C GLU A 50 14.15 29.98 15.37
N ARG A 51 14.03 29.65 14.08
CA ARG A 51 13.01 30.21 13.20
C ARG A 51 11.60 29.89 13.68
N LEU A 52 11.34 28.65 14.06
CA LEU A 52 10.05 28.25 14.63
C LEU A 52 9.72 29.08 15.88
N ALA A 53 10.65 29.16 16.84
CA ALA A 53 10.45 29.94 18.06
C ALA A 53 10.25 31.44 17.79
N SER A 54 10.91 31.99 16.77
CA SER A 54 10.73 33.38 16.32
C SER A 54 9.31 33.62 15.80
N LEU A 55 8.77 32.73 14.96
CA LEU A 55 7.38 32.82 14.50
C LEU A 55 6.37 32.65 15.63
N GLU A 56 6.60 31.71 16.55
CA GLU A 56 5.74 31.56 17.72
C GLU A 56 5.72 32.82 18.59
N THR A 57 6.85 33.53 18.69
CA THR A 57 6.93 34.82 19.38
C THR A 57 6.11 35.91 18.67
N ILE A 58 6.17 35.95 17.33
CA ILE A 58 5.35 36.88 16.53
C ILE A 58 3.85 36.57 16.70
N LEU A 59 3.48 35.28 16.63
CA LEU A 59 2.12 34.82 16.85
C LEU A 59 1.63 35.13 18.27
N ALA A 60 2.49 34.97 19.29
CA ALA A 60 2.17 35.35 20.66
C ALA A 60 1.82 36.84 20.74
N GLY A 61 2.58 37.72 20.06
CA GLY A 61 2.27 39.15 19.96
C GLY A 61 0.90 39.40 19.33
N ARG A 62 0.58 38.69 18.24
CA ARG A 62 -0.74 38.81 17.58
C ARG A 62 -1.90 38.33 18.44
N VAL A 63 -1.77 37.19 19.13
CA VAL A 63 -2.79 36.70 20.07
C VAL A 63 -3.14 37.80 21.07
N LYS A 64 -2.11 38.42 21.65
CA LYS A 64 -2.24 39.51 22.61
C LYS A 64 -2.91 40.75 22.00
N ASP A 65 -2.53 41.16 20.79
CA ASP A 65 -3.06 42.35 20.15
C ASP A 65 -4.52 42.16 19.68
N GLU A 66 -4.87 40.98 19.16
CA GLU A 66 -6.18 40.67 18.59
C GLU A 66 -7.22 40.26 19.65
N GLN A 67 -6.79 39.91 20.86
CA GLN A 67 -7.62 39.42 21.96
C GLN A 67 -8.53 38.23 21.60
N SER A 68 -8.22 37.53 20.51
CA SER A 68 -8.92 36.31 20.09
C SER A 68 -8.04 35.48 19.16
N VAL A 69 -8.31 34.18 19.08
CA VAL A 69 -7.65 33.29 18.12
C VAL A 69 -8.57 33.09 16.93
N SER A 70 -8.18 33.52 15.73
CA SER A 70 -8.93 33.36 14.48
C SER A 70 -8.74 31.95 13.86
N PRO A 71 -9.61 31.50 12.93
CA PRO A 71 -9.42 30.24 12.21
C PRO A 71 -8.09 30.16 11.46
N ALA A 72 -7.68 31.26 10.81
CA ALA A 72 -6.41 31.33 10.09
C ALA A 72 -5.20 31.13 11.02
N MET A 73 -5.27 31.69 12.22
CA MET A 73 -4.22 31.53 13.23
C MET A 73 -4.16 30.09 13.75
N MET A 74 -5.32 29.43 13.96
CA MET A 74 -5.34 28.01 14.34
C MET A 74 -4.71 27.12 13.26
N GLU A 75 -5.06 27.32 11.99
CA GLU A 75 -4.47 26.58 10.87
C GLU A 75 -2.97 26.82 10.76
N CYS A 76 -2.53 28.07 10.93
CA CYS A 76 -1.10 28.41 10.96
C CYS A 76 -0.36 27.69 12.09
N LEU A 77 -0.93 27.67 13.29
CA LEU A 77 -0.35 26.97 14.44
C LEU A 77 -0.28 25.46 14.21
N GLY A 78 -1.31 24.87 13.59
CA GLY A 78 -1.31 23.46 13.21
C GLY A 78 -0.26 23.10 12.16
N GLU A 79 0.02 23.99 11.20
CA GLU A 79 1.09 23.78 10.21
C GLU A 79 2.48 23.90 10.83
N LEU A 80 2.67 24.85 11.75
CA LEU A 80 3.93 25.00 12.50
C LEU A 80 4.21 23.80 13.41
N GLU A 81 3.17 23.19 13.96
CA GLU A 81 3.29 21.99 14.80
C GLU A 81 3.98 20.83 14.08
N GLN A 82 3.83 20.73 12.76
CA GLN A 82 4.45 19.65 11.97
C GLN A 82 5.99 19.72 11.93
N GLU A 83 6.53 20.93 12.07
CA GLU A 83 7.96 21.22 12.01
C GLU A 83 8.61 21.19 13.40
N ARG A 84 7.81 20.95 14.45
CA ARG A 84 8.29 20.88 15.82
C ARG A 84 9.10 19.60 16.07
N THR A 85 10.22 19.77 16.76
CA THR A 85 11.06 18.66 17.27
C THR A 85 11.20 18.66 18.79
N ARG A 86 10.82 19.77 19.45
CA ARG A 86 10.82 19.91 20.90
C ARG A 86 9.47 19.55 21.51
N TYR A 87 9.50 19.16 22.78
CA TYR A 87 8.28 18.94 23.55
C TYR A 87 7.71 20.29 23.99
N GLY A 88 6.47 20.58 23.59
CA GLY A 88 5.75 21.79 23.98
C GLY A 88 5.94 23.00 23.07
N ILE A 89 5.11 24.02 23.30
CA ILE A 89 5.10 25.28 22.55
C ILE A 89 5.91 26.38 23.26
N ASN A 90 6.24 27.46 22.55
CA ASN A 90 6.91 28.62 23.14
C ASN A 90 6.16 29.15 24.37
N GLU A 91 6.87 29.43 25.47
CA GLU A 91 6.26 29.89 26.72
C GLU A 91 5.45 31.19 26.56
N ALA A 92 5.90 32.14 25.74
CA ALA A 92 5.19 33.40 25.52
C ALA A 92 3.88 33.17 24.76
N LEU A 93 3.87 32.24 23.79
CA LEU A 93 2.66 31.85 23.08
C LEU A 93 1.68 31.13 24.01
N ALA A 94 2.14 30.13 24.77
CA ALA A 94 1.32 29.44 25.77
C ALA A 94 0.73 30.41 26.79
N TRP A 95 1.55 31.34 27.31
CA TRP A 95 1.14 32.36 28.26
C TRP A 95 0.07 33.29 27.70
N ASN A 96 0.28 33.82 26.49
CA ASN A 96 -0.69 34.75 25.89
C ASN A 96 -2.01 34.05 25.56
N LEU A 97 -1.99 32.76 25.19
CA LEU A 97 -3.21 31.98 25.02
C LEU A 97 -3.98 31.83 26.34
N GLU A 98 -3.31 31.63 27.48
CA GLU A 98 -3.98 31.31 28.74
C GLU A 98 -4.35 32.51 29.64
N THR A 99 -3.66 33.66 29.53
CA THR A 99 -3.70 34.70 30.59
C THR A 99 -4.68 35.85 30.40
N GLU A 100 -5.09 36.18 29.18
CA GLU A 100 -6.13 37.20 28.97
C GLU A 100 -7.51 36.55 28.70
N THR A 101 -8.59 37.32 28.68
CA THR A 101 -9.96 36.83 28.37
C THR A 101 -10.11 36.45 26.89
N HIS A 102 -9.11 35.77 26.34
CA HIS A 102 -9.06 35.23 24.99
C HIS A 102 -10.08 34.10 24.89
N SER A 103 -11.29 34.48 24.49
CA SER A 103 -12.26 33.50 24.01
C SER A 103 -11.94 33.17 22.56
N PHE A 104 -12.32 31.96 22.14
CA PHE A 104 -12.46 31.69 20.71
C PHE A 104 -13.33 32.79 20.10
N SER A 105 -12.88 33.38 19.00
CA SER A 105 -13.76 34.24 18.21
C SER A 105 -15.02 33.46 17.82
N ARG A 106 -16.14 34.14 17.57
CA ARG A 106 -17.36 33.48 17.09
C ARG A 106 -17.09 32.65 15.83
N ASP A 107 -16.20 33.13 14.96
CA ASP A 107 -15.80 32.43 13.74
C ASP A 107 -14.96 31.17 14.04
N SER A 108 -14.13 31.20 15.09
CA SER A 108 -13.35 30.03 15.52
C SER A 108 -14.19 28.95 16.19
N VAL A 109 -15.19 29.33 16.99
CA VAL A 109 -16.18 28.39 17.52
C VAL A 109 -16.92 27.72 16.36
N ARG A 110 -17.39 28.51 15.38
CA ARG A 110 -18.04 27.98 14.18
C ARG A 110 -17.11 27.06 13.39
N TYR A 111 -15.86 27.46 13.18
CA TYR A 111 -14.85 26.64 12.50
C TYR A 111 -14.65 25.29 13.17
N ILE A 112 -14.52 25.25 14.51
CA ILE A 112 -14.37 24.00 15.26
C ILE A 112 -15.64 23.14 15.09
N GLN A 113 -16.83 23.71 15.26
CA GLN A 113 -18.09 22.98 15.10
C GLN A 113 -18.28 22.41 13.69
N GLU A 114 -17.97 23.20 12.66
CA GLU A 114 -18.03 22.77 11.26
C GLU A 114 -17.08 21.61 10.97
N ASN A 115 -15.83 21.68 11.47
CA ASN A 115 -14.84 20.62 11.26
C ASN A 115 -15.15 19.35 12.08
N ILE A 116 -15.70 19.47 13.29
CA ILE A 116 -16.15 18.30 14.07
C ILE A 116 -17.20 17.50 13.28
N GLY A 117 -18.17 18.20 12.66
CA GLY A 117 -19.23 17.59 11.87
C GLY A 117 -18.85 17.22 10.43
N ASN A 118 -17.59 17.43 10.02
CA ASN A 118 -17.16 17.23 8.64
C ASN A 118 -16.77 15.76 8.37
N THR A 119 -16.95 15.35 7.12
CA THR A 119 -16.48 14.05 6.60
C THR A 119 -15.57 14.21 5.39
N ASP A 120 -15.29 15.45 4.97
CA ASP A 120 -14.34 15.76 3.92
C ASP A 120 -12.90 15.48 4.41
N PRO A 121 -12.15 14.59 3.74
CA PRO A 121 -10.80 14.23 4.19
C PRO A 121 -9.84 15.41 4.27
N LYS A 122 -9.93 16.38 3.35
CA LYS A 122 -9.03 17.54 3.36
C LYS A 122 -9.30 18.47 4.54
N ALA A 123 -10.57 18.71 4.86
CA ALA A 123 -10.96 19.47 6.04
C ALA A 123 -10.57 18.74 7.34
N ASN A 124 -10.84 17.43 7.43
CA ASN A 124 -10.43 16.63 8.58
C ASN A 124 -8.92 16.66 8.79
N LEU A 125 -8.15 16.63 7.70
CA LEU A 125 -6.70 16.73 7.78
C LEU A 125 -6.22 18.06 8.37
N ALA A 126 -6.73 19.16 7.84
CA ALA A 126 -6.41 20.49 8.34
C ALA A 126 -6.79 20.61 9.82
N PHE A 127 -7.95 20.07 10.19
CA PHE A 127 -8.39 20.08 11.58
C PHE A 127 -7.52 19.21 12.48
N HIS A 128 -7.07 18.04 12.04
CA HIS A 128 -6.14 17.21 12.80
C HIS A 128 -4.83 17.95 13.13
N LYS A 129 -4.29 18.75 12.21
CA LYS A 129 -3.13 19.61 12.50
C LYS A 129 -3.40 20.60 13.63
N VAL A 130 -4.60 21.20 13.64
CA VAL A 130 -5.03 22.10 14.72
C VAL A 130 -5.15 21.34 16.04
N LEU A 131 -5.72 20.14 16.01
CA LEU A 131 -5.85 19.29 17.20
C LEU A 131 -4.49 18.86 17.76
N ASP A 132 -3.52 18.54 16.90
CA ASP A 132 -2.15 18.24 17.31
C ASP A 132 -1.55 19.40 18.10
N PHE A 133 -1.67 20.62 17.57
CA PHE A 133 -1.22 21.82 18.26
C PHE A 133 -1.91 21.99 19.62
N LEU A 134 -3.23 21.79 19.67
CA LEU A 134 -4.00 21.91 20.91
C LEU A 134 -3.63 20.84 21.94
N HIS A 135 -3.28 19.64 21.50
CA HIS A 135 -2.76 18.59 22.36
C HIS A 135 -1.39 18.97 22.93
N THR A 136 -0.45 19.43 22.09
CA THR A 136 0.86 19.91 22.54
C THR A 136 0.74 21.12 23.49
N HIS A 137 -0.18 22.04 23.20
CA HIS A 137 -0.51 23.16 24.09
C HIS A 137 -1.02 22.65 25.44
N ALA A 138 -1.98 21.71 25.45
CA ALA A 138 -2.52 21.10 26.67
C ALA A 138 -1.42 20.52 27.57
N VAL A 139 -0.51 19.76 26.95
CA VAL A 139 0.63 19.16 27.65
C VAL A 139 1.59 20.23 28.19
N THR A 140 1.82 21.30 27.44
CA THR A 140 2.68 22.43 27.87
C THR A 140 2.11 23.12 29.11
N VAL A 141 0.81 23.45 29.10
CA VAL A 141 0.17 24.17 30.21
C VAL A 141 -0.05 23.29 31.44
N GLN A 142 -0.14 21.97 31.28
CA GLN A 142 -0.17 21.02 32.39
C GLN A 142 1.22 20.68 32.95
N GLY A 143 2.29 21.12 32.30
CA GLY A 143 3.65 20.84 32.72
C GLY A 143 4.00 21.49 34.07
N PRO A 144 4.94 20.92 34.84
CA PRO A 144 5.30 21.41 36.18
C PRO A 144 5.82 22.85 36.19
N LEU A 145 6.45 23.30 35.09
CA LEU A 145 6.92 24.68 34.92
C LEU A 145 5.77 25.69 34.86
N PHE A 146 4.62 25.28 34.31
CA PHE A 146 3.42 26.10 34.29
C PHE A 146 2.64 25.98 35.60
N SER A 147 2.55 24.80 36.22
CA SER A 147 1.84 24.65 37.50
C SER A 147 2.44 25.48 38.63
N GLU A 148 3.78 25.53 38.74
CA GLU A 148 4.45 26.33 39.80
C GLU A 148 4.20 27.84 39.63
N LYS A 149 4.22 28.37 38.40
CA LYS A 149 3.93 29.80 38.15
C LYS A 149 2.44 30.14 38.29
N PHE A 150 1.55 29.21 37.94
CA PHE A 150 0.10 29.43 37.99
C PHE A 150 -0.49 29.29 39.40
N ASP A 151 0.03 28.40 40.23
CA ASP A 151 -0.48 28.19 41.60
C ASP A 151 -0.26 29.42 42.49
N ASP A 152 0.80 30.20 42.26
CA ASP A 152 1.12 31.39 43.07
C ASP A 152 0.40 32.67 42.60
N GLU A 153 0.09 32.82 41.31
CA GLU A 153 -0.47 34.08 40.75
C GLU A 153 -1.94 34.00 40.30
N TYR A 154 -2.53 32.81 40.14
CA TYR A 154 -3.84 32.67 39.48
C TYR A 154 -4.79 31.69 40.20
N PRO A 155 -5.77 32.17 40.99
CA PRO A 155 -6.86 31.33 41.47
C PRO A 155 -7.75 30.95 40.27
N TYR A 156 -7.53 29.77 39.68
CA TYR A 156 -8.42 29.04 38.75
C TYR A 156 -9.42 29.94 37.99
N LYS A 157 -8.95 30.80 37.08
CA LYS A 157 -9.89 31.58 36.25
C LYS A 157 -10.69 30.61 35.39
N GLN A 158 -12.02 30.69 35.48
CA GLN A 158 -12.96 29.78 34.82
C GLN A 158 -13.02 29.89 33.28
N ASN A 159 -12.16 30.68 32.63
CA ASN A 159 -12.29 31.05 31.21
C ASN A 159 -10.92 31.17 30.48
N THR A 160 -10.02 30.19 30.60
CA THR A 160 -8.82 30.18 29.76
C THR A 160 -9.14 29.69 28.34
N PHE A 161 -8.24 29.93 27.37
CA PHE A 161 -8.39 29.45 25.99
C PHE A 161 -8.58 27.94 25.93
N PHE A 162 -7.68 27.18 26.55
CA PHE A 162 -7.75 25.72 26.53
C PHE A 162 -8.97 25.17 27.29
N LEU A 163 -9.36 25.80 28.40
CA LEU A 163 -10.59 25.42 29.12
C LEU A 163 -11.83 25.66 28.25
N SER A 164 -11.90 26.80 27.56
CA SER A 164 -12.98 27.12 26.63
C SER A 164 -13.07 26.10 25.48
N PHE A 165 -11.92 25.64 24.98
CA PHE A 165 -11.83 24.58 23.98
C PHE A 165 -12.43 23.28 24.54
N CYS A 166 -11.97 22.83 25.71
CA CYS A 166 -12.44 21.59 26.32
C CYS A 166 -13.95 21.61 26.60
N VAL A 167 -14.49 22.75 27.04
CA VAL A 167 -15.94 22.93 27.24
C VAL A 167 -16.71 22.82 25.93
N LEU A 168 -16.22 23.48 24.86
CA LEU A 168 -16.80 23.38 23.51
C LEU A 168 -16.76 21.94 23.00
N VAL A 169 -15.60 21.29 23.05
CA VAL A 169 -15.44 19.90 22.58
C VAL A 169 -16.34 18.96 23.36
N LYS A 170 -16.41 19.06 24.68
CA LYS A 170 -17.28 18.20 25.50
C LYS A 170 -18.76 18.29 25.09
N LYS A 171 -19.19 19.44 24.57
CA LYS A 171 -20.56 19.64 24.06
C LYS A 171 -20.74 19.09 22.63
N GLU A 172 -19.72 19.23 21.79
CA GLU A 172 -19.83 18.99 20.34
C GLU A 172 -19.28 17.63 19.89
N ILE A 173 -18.53 16.91 20.73
CA ILE A 173 -17.84 15.66 20.34
C ILE A 173 -18.80 14.55 19.89
N GLU A 174 -20.03 14.51 20.42
CA GLU A 174 -21.06 13.57 19.97
C GLU A 174 -21.65 13.93 18.60
N ASN A 175 -21.47 15.17 18.13
CA ASN A 175 -21.80 15.57 16.77
C ASN A 175 -20.69 15.22 15.77
N SER A 176 -19.57 14.66 16.24
CA SER A 176 -18.50 14.25 15.34
C SER A 176 -19.00 13.20 14.38
N ARG A 177 -18.74 13.40 13.08
CA ARG A 177 -19.10 12.41 12.06
C ARG A 177 -17.95 11.50 11.69
N ASN A 178 -16.72 11.93 11.92
CA ASN A 178 -15.52 11.16 11.62
C ASN A 178 -14.94 10.50 12.88
N TYR A 179 -14.59 9.22 12.77
CA TYR A 179 -14.03 8.44 13.87
C TYR A 179 -12.72 9.01 14.43
N LEU A 180 -11.76 9.32 13.55
CA LEU A 180 -10.44 9.77 13.95
C LEU A 180 -10.49 11.15 14.62
N VAL A 181 -11.30 12.07 14.08
CA VAL A 181 -11.56 13.37 14.70
C VAL A 181 -12.15 13.18 16.10
N LYS A 182 -13.17 12.30 16.27
CA LYS A 182 -13.74 11.99 17.59
C LYS A 182 -12.68 11.46 18.55
N LYS A 183 -11.83 10.53 18.12
CA LYS A 183 -10.78 9.93 18.97
C LYS A 183 -9.68 10.92 19.36
N HIS A 184 -9.27 11.79 18.45
CA HIS A 184 -8.30 12.84 18.75
C HIS A 184 -8.86 13.84 19.78
N LEU A 185 -10.11 14.27 19.61
CA LEU A 185 -10.81 15.13 20.58
C LEU A 185 -10.94 14.44 21.95
N GLN A 186 -11.24 13.14 21.98
CA GLN A 186 -11.30 12.35 23.22
C GLN A 186 -9.95 12.33 23.94
N ASP A 187 -8.85 12.13 23.22
CA ASP A 187 -7.51 12.12 23.83
C ASP A 187 -7.14 13.48 24.44
N ILE A 188 -7.48 14.59 23.78
CA ILE A 188 -7.28 15.94 24.35
C ILE A 188 -8.10 16.13 25.63
N LEU A 189 -9.38 15.71 25.63
CA LEU A 189 -10.25 15.80 26.81
C LEU A 189 -9.76 14.92 27.96
N GLU A 190 -9.28 13.71 27.65
CA GLU A 190 -8.74 12.78 28.64
C GLU A 190 -7.44 13.30 29.27
N THR A 191 -6.57 13.90 28.45
CA THR A 191 -5.37 14.60 28.91
C THR A 191 -5.76 15.75 29.85
N TRP A 192 -6.80 16.51 29.51
CA TRP A 192 -7.30 17.61 30.35
C TRP A 192 -7.88 17.19 31.70
N GLN A 193 -8.66 16.10 31.77
CA GLN A 193 -9.50 15.74 32.94
C GLN A 193 -8.75 15.36 34.24
N GLY A 194 -7.41 15.39 34.27
CA GLY A 194 -6.63 15.32 35.51
C GLY A 194 -6.78 14.03 36.31
N SER A 195 -6.46 14.09 37.61
CA SER A 195 -6.23 12.97 38.55
C SER A 195 -7.39 11.98 38.77
N GLY A 196 -8.57 12.24 38.19
CA GLY A 196 -9.73 11.36 38.24
C GLY A 196 -9.87 10.38 37.07
N SER A 197 -9.05 10.50 36.01
CA SER A 197 -9.20 9.62 34.85
C SER A 197 -8.81 8.17 35.20
N LYS A 198 -9.70 7.22 34.89
CA LYS A 198 -9.47 5.76 35.05
C LYS A 198 -8.75 5.16 33.84
N LYS A 199 -7.99 5.98 33.10
CA LYS A 199 -7.31 5.55 31.87
C LYS A 199 -6.25 4.50 32.24
N ALA A 200 -6.29 3.36 31.56
CA ALA A 200 -5.35 2.28 31.82
C ALA A 200 -3.93 2.71 31.44
N GLY A 201 -2.94 2.40 32.28
CA GLY A 201 -1.53 2.69 32.01
C GLY A 201 -1.08 4.12 32.34
N VAL A 202 -1.90 4.95 32.99
CA VAL A 202 -1.50 6.29 33.44
C VAL A 202 -0.25 6.24 34.31
N LEU A 203 0.66 7.19 34.06
CA LEU A 203 1.95 7.32 34.72
C LEU A 203 1.98 8.58 35.58
N ASP A 204 1.50 8.48 36.82
CA ASP A 204 1.48 9.64 37.70
C ASP A 204 2.88 10.16 38.05
N GLY A 205 3.06 11.47 37.99
CA GLY A 205 4.36 12.11 38.23
C GLY A 205 5.28 12.15 37.00
N VAL A 206 4.83 11.64 35.85
CA VAL A 206 5.52 11.83 34.57
C VAL A 206 4.85 12.99 33.81
N PRO A 207 5.61 14.00 33.33
CA PRO A 207 5.08 15.01 32.42
C PRO A 207 4.42 14.35 31.21
N GLY A 208 3.17 14.70 30.91
CA GLY A 208 2.41 14.05 29.85
C GLY A 208 1.99 12.60 30.14
N GLY A 209 2.23 12.05 31.33
CA GLY A 209 1.95 10.65 31.72
C GLY A 209 0.49 10.18 31.61
N ARG A 210 -0.42 11.07 31.22
CA ARG A 210 -1.84 10.80 30.93
C ARG A 210 -2.17 10.80 29.44
N SER A 211 -1.30 11.36 28.59
CA SER A 211 -1.45 11.31 27.14
C SER A 211 -1.30 9.88 26.64
N ASP A 212 -2.07 9.49 25.62
CA ASP A 212 -1.92 8.16 25.02
C ASP A 212 -0.52 7.96 24.42
N GLU A 213 0.10 9.02 23.91
CA GLU A 213 1.49 8.99 23.44
C GLU A 213 2.45 8.49 24.53
N THR A 214 2.41 9.10 25.72
CA THR A 214 3.34 8.77 26.80
C THR A 214 3.05 7.37 27.34
N ILE A 215 1.78 7.04 27.53
CA ILE A 215 1.35 5.70 27.97
C ILE A 215 1.85 4.63 26.99
N TYR A 216 1.68 4.86 25.69
CA TYR A 216 2.12 3.94 24.65
C TYR A 216 3.65 3.80 24.61
N SER A 217 4.39 4.92 24.63
CA SER A 217 5.86 4.92 24.62
C SER A 217 6.43 4.11 25.80
N PHE A 218 5.92 4.35 27.02
CA PHE A 218 6.39 3.64 28.20
C PHE A 218 5.95 2.18 28.28
N ALA A 219 4.78 1.83 27.72
CA ALA A 219 4.36 0.44 27.60
C ALA A 219 5.32 -0.38 26.71
N HIS A 220 5.95 0.27 25.72
CA HIS A 220 6.84 -0.35 24.75
C HIS A 220 8.31 0.06 24.92
N ILE A 221 8.72 0.57 26.10
CA ILE A 221 10.07 1.14 26.27
C ILE A 221 11.19 0.09 26.16
N ARG A 222 10.94 -1.13 26.65
CA ARG A 222 11.89 -2.26 26.54
C ARG A 222 12.02 -2.72 25.09
N GLU A 223 10.88 -2.94 24.43
CA GLU A 223 10.83 -3.27 23.01
C GLU A 223 11.53 -2.19 22.17
N SER A 224 11.33 -0.91 22.49
CA SER A 224 12.04 0.19 21.83
C SER A 224 13.55 0.07 21.96
N TYR A 225 14.04 -0.35 23.12
CA TYR A 225 15.47 -0.50 23.34
C TYR A 225 16.04 -1.71 22.59
N GLU A 226 15.34 -2.84 22.62
CA GLU A 226 15.67 -4.04 21.85
C GLU A 226 15.68 -3.76 20.34
N ASN A 227 14.71 -2.99 19.85
CA ASN A 227 14.66 -2.56 18.46
C ASN A 227 15.81 -1.62 18.10
N ARG A 228 16.24 -0.74 19.00
CA ARG A 228 17.45 0.09 18.80
C ARG A 228 18.71 -0.77 18.69
N LEU A 229 18.84 -1.81 19.52
CA LEU A 229 19.93 -2.79 19.42
C LEU A 229 19.90 -3.52 18.07
N LYS A 230 18.72 -4.02 17.67
CA LYS A 230 18.50 -4.76 16.42
C LYS A 230 18.73 -3.93 15.16
N THR A 231 18.28 -2.68 15.16
CA THR A 231 18.36 -1.80 13.98
C THR A 231 19.68 -1.05 13.89
N GLY A 232 20.37 -0.84 15.01
CA GLY A 232 21.57 0.00 15.06
C GLY A 232 21.26 1.50 15.17
N VAL A 233 20.05 1.87 15.60
CA VAL A 233 19.66 3.27 15.82
C VAL A 233 20.21 3.75 17.18
N ARG A 234 21.08 4.75 17.14
CA ARG A 234 21.72 5.38 18.31
C ARG A 234 21.28 6.83 18.55
N GLU A 235 20.66 7.46 17.55
CA GLU A 235 20.11 8.81 17.68
C GLU A 235 19.03 8.88 18.77
N GLY A 236 19.11 9.91 19.63
CA GLY A 236 18.14 10.12 20.71
C GLY A 236 18.16 9.04 21.80
N TYR A 237 17.19 9.09 22.71
CA TYR A 237 17.08 8.15 23.83
C TYR A 237 15.76 7.38 23.79
N PRO A 238 15.68 6.13 24.28
CA PRO A 238 14.47 5.32 24.22
C PRO A 238 13.21 6.03 24.75
N ILE A 239 13.32 6.79 25.85
CA ILE A 239 12.17 7.48 26.48
C ILE A 239 11.58 8.56 25.56
N VAL A 240 12.46 9.34 24.93
CA VAL A 240 12.08 10.55 24.16
C VAL A 240 11.86 10.21 22.69
N ASN A 241 12.61 9.21 22.21
CA ASN A 241 12.70 8.82 20.82
C ASN A 241 12.52 7.30 20.68
N PRO A 242 11.33 6.76 20.97
CA PRO A 242 11.14 5.33 20.88
C PRO A 242 11.28 4.86 19.43
N VAL A 243 11.79 3.64 19.26
CA VAL A 243 11.93 2.94 17.97
C VAL A 243 11.03 1.72 18.03
N LEU A 244 9.83 1.82 17.46
CA LEU A 244 8.79 0.80 17.60
C LEU A 244 8.54 0.10 16.27
N PRO A 245 8.10 -1.18 16.26
CA PRO A 245 7.74 -1.85 15.03
C PRO A 245 6.64 -1.06 14.34
N LEU A 246 6.84 -0.72 13.06
CA LEU A 246 5.87 -0.01 12.25
C LEU A 246 5.05 -0.99 11.42
N ALA A 247 5.73 -1.94 10.76
CA ALA A 247 5.16 -3.00 9.93
C ALA A 247 6.17 -4.17 9.89
N PRO A 248 5.82 -5.35 9.34
CA PRO A 248 6.78 -6.45 9.22
C PRO A 248 8.03 -6.00 8.45
N GLY A 249 9.19 -6.05 9.11
CA GLY A 249 10.47 -5.60 8.54
C GLY A 249 10.77 -4.11 8.66
N TYR A 250 9.88 -3.28 9.21
CA TYR A 250 10.06 -1.83 9.34
C TYR A 250 9.87 -1.34 10.78
N TYR A 251 10.70 -0.39 11.21
CA TYR A 251 10.58 0.29 12.50
C TYR A 251 10.42 1.79 12.30
N GLY A 252 9.52 2.37 13.07
CA GLY A 252 9.33 3.81 13.16
C GLY A 252 10.19 4.39 14.28
N TYR A 253 10.91 5.46 13.99
CA TYR A 253 11.55 6.32 14.98
C TYR A 253 10.66 7.53 15.21
N TYR A 254 10.28 7.72 16.47
CA TYR A 254 9.34 8.74 16.88
C TYR A 254 10.03 9.87 17.65
N THR A 255 9.48 11.08 17.59
CA THR A 255 9.87 12.21 18.43
C THR A 255 8.61 12.96 18.82
N GLY A 256 8.33 13.09 20.13
CA GLY A 256 7.07 13.68 20.60
C GLY A 256 5.86 12.98 19.97
N GLY A 257 5.87 11.63 20.01
CA GLY A 257 4.80 10.78 19.48
C GLY A 257 4.68 10.74 17.96
N SER A 258 5.41 11.60 17.24
CA SER A 258 5.31 11.76 15.79
C SER A 258 6.35 10.91 15.07
N LEU A 259 5.92 10.16 14.04
CA LEU A 259 6.82 9.37 13.19
C LEU A 259 7.75 10.29 12.39
N LYS A 260 9.06 10.24 12.66
CA LYS A 260 10.06 11.09 12.00
C LYS A 260 10.91 10.34 10.98
N LYS A 261 11.34 9.11 11.28
CA LYS A 261 12.17 8.28 10.38
C LYS A 261 11.69 6.84 10.38
N ILE A 262 12.01 6.11 9.32
CA ILE A 262 11.67 4.70 9.18
C ILE A 262 12.94 3.94 8.84
N PHE A 263 13.11 2.79 9.48
CA PHE A 263 14.28 1.93 9.33
C PHE A 263 13.81 0.55 8.89
N ALA A 264 14.48 -0.04 7.89
CA ALA A 264 14.24 -1.43 7.51
C ALA A 264 15.18 -2.36 8.30
N VAL A 265 14.69 -3.54 8.67
CA VAL A 265 15.53 -4.64 9.12
C VAL A 265 16.50 -4.96 7.98
N ARG A 266 17.80 -4.85 8.22
CA ARG A 266 18.77 -5.59 7.39
C ARG A 266 18.82 -7.02 7.91
N ASP A 267 19.05 -7.99 7.03
CA ASP A 267 19.52 -9.32 7.42
C ASP A 267 20.90 -9.15 8.09
N SER A 268 20.92 -8.62 9.32
CA SER A 268 22.14 -8.26 9.99
C SER A 268 22.70 -9.49 10.68
N GLU A 269 24.00 -9.64 10.52
CA GLU A 269 24.92 -10.44 11.33
C GLU A 269 24.58 -10.38 12.84
N GLU A 270 24.98 -11.43 13.56
CA GLU A 270 24.77 -11.70 15.00
C GLU A 270 24.37 -10.45 15.80
N ALA A 271 23.13 -10.45 16.30
CA ALA A 271 22.63 -9.41 17.18
C ALA A 271 23.70 -9.08 18.24
N ASN A 272 24.13 -7.82 18.31
CA ASN A 272 25.12 -7.37 19.29
C ASN A 272 24.64 -7.78 20.68
N THR A 273 25.25 -8.82 21.26
CA THR A 273 24.82 -9.34 22.55
C THR A 273 25.25 -8.35 23.63
N GLU A 274 24.30 -7.97 24.49
CA GLU A 274 24.56 -7.11 25.64
C GLU A 274 25.56 -7.75 26.61
N GLU A 275 25.71 -9.08 26.56
CA GLU A 275 26.64 -9.90 27.33
C GLU A 275 28.07 -9.34 27.31
N LYS A 276 28.53 -8.80 26.17
CA LYS A 276 29.88 -8.22 26.06
C LYS A 276 30.07 -6.99 26.94
N TYR A 277 29.00 -6.24 27.23
CA TYR A 277 29.03 -5.08 28.13
C TYR A 277 28.83 -5.49 29.58
N ILE A 278 27.90 -6.42 29.82
CA ILE A 278 27.63 -6.95 31.16
C ILE A 278 28.90 -7.59 31.74
N ALA A 279 29.66 -8.33 30.92
CA ALA A 279 30.93 -8.94 31.32
C ALA A 279 32.03 -7.93 31.71
N GLN A 280 31.87 -6.64 31.39
CA GLN A 280 32.81 -5.57 31.75
C GLN A 280 32.43 -4.88 33.07
N ASN A 281 31.26 -5.16 33.64
CA ASN A 281 30.86 -4.60 34.91
C ASN A 281 31.74 -5.11 36.06
N ASN A 282 31.93 -4.28 37.08
CA ASN A 282 32.52 -4.71 38.33
C ASN A 282 31.45 -5.46 39.16
N PRO A 283 31.64 -6.74 39.53
CA PRO A 283 30.64 -7.50 40.30
C PRO A 283 30.27 -6.88 41.65
N GLN A 284 31.12 -6.00 42.20
CA GLN A 284 30.80 -5.27 43.44
C GLN A 284 29.66 -4.25 43.26
N ASP A 285 29.36 -3.87 42.03
CA ASP A 285 28.29 -2.91 41.71
C ASP A 285 26.92 -3.58 41.54
N ASP A 286 26.84 -4.92 41.57
CA ASP A 286 25.59 -5.66 41.40
C ASP A 286 24.56 -5.42 42.53
N TYR A 287 24.96 -4.80 43.66
CA TYR A 287 24.04 -4.38 44.72
C TYR A 287 22.95 -3.41 44.22
N ILE A 288 23.19 -2.71 43.11
CA ILE A 288 22.19 -1.83 42.51
C ILE A 288 20.93 -2.60 42.09
N TYR A 289 21.06 -3.88 41.69
CA TYR A 289 19.89 -4.70 41.37
C TYR A 289 19.06 -5.00 42.60
N GLU A 290 19.68 -5.17 43.77
CA GLU A 290 18.96 -5.29 45.04
C GLU A 290 18.25 -3.97 45.34
N GLU A 291 18.92 -2.82 45.27
CA GLU A 291 18.29 -1.50 45.49
C GLU A 291 17.10 -1.20 44.56
N ILE A 292 17.18 -1.62 43.29
CA ILE A 292 16.09 -1.46 42.32
C ILE A 292 14.95 -2.46 42.59
N ASN A 293 15.24 -3.72 42.90
CA ASN A 293 14.26 -4.78 43.04
C ASN A 293 13.64 -4.89 44.45
N GLU A 294 14.37 -4.53 45.50
CA GLU A 294 13.95 -4.62 46.90
C GLU A 294 12.93 -3.56 47.29
N PHE A 295 12.45 -2.76 46.32
CA PHE A 295 11.35 -1.82 46.55
C PHE A 295 10.04 -2.55 46.85
N ASN A 296 9.92 -2.99 48.09
CA ASN A 296 8.75 -3.61 48.64
C ASN A 296 7.81 -2.49 49.09
N LEU A 297 6.85 -2.16 48.23
CA LEU A 297 5.78 -1.20 48.52
C LEU A 297 5.10 -1.45 49.88
N LYS A 298 5.10 -2.71 50.38
CA LYS A 298 4.57 -3.07 51.70
C LYS A 298 5.45 -2.65 52.88
N ALA A 299 6.77 -2.56 52.71
CA ALA A 299 7.71 -2.24 53.79
C ALA A 299 7.59 -0.79 54.28
N LEU A 300 7.06 0.11 53.44
CA LEU A 300 6.90 1.54 53.79
C LEU A 300 5.68 1.85 54.67
N GLY A 301 4.79 0.89 54.95
CA GLY A 301 3.72 1.04 55.96
C GLY A 301 2.65 2.12 55.69
N LEU A 302 2.63 2.74 54.50
CA LEU A 302 1.70 3.82 54.16
C LEU A 302 0.45 3.25 53.46
N GLY A 303 -0.71 3.32 54.11
CA GLY A 303 -1.99 2.74 53.66
C GLY A 303 -2.66 3.38 52.44
N TYR A 304 -2.05 4.40 51.85
CA TYR A 304 -2.44 5.00 50.57
C TYR A 304 -1.16 5.55 49.93
N GLN A 305 -0.63 4.88 48.91
CA GLN A 305 0.59 5.34 48.23
C GLN A 305 0.21 6.02 46.93
N HIS A 306 0.53 7.31 46.84
CA HIS A 306 0.51 8.04 45.59
C HIS A 306 1.46 7.32 44.61
N PRO A 307 1.06 7.03 43.35
CA PRO A 307 1.85 6.19 42.45
C PRO A 307 3.25 6.75 42.12
N SER A 308 3.47 8.06 42.34
CA SER A 308 4.79 8.70 42.28
C SER A 308 5.78 8.24 43.37
N SER A 309 5.35 7.47 44.38
CA SER A 309 6.25 6.96 45.43
C SER A 309 7.36 6.07 44.88
N GLY A 310 7.11 5.39 43.75
CA GLY A 310 8.11 4.61 43.03
C GLY A 310 9.21 5.46 42.38
N LEU A 311 9.01 6.77 42.20
CA LEU A 311 10.02 7.69 41.68
C LEU A 311 11.22 7.84 42.61
N LYS A 312 11.10 7.49 43.90
CA LYS A 312 12.21 7.55 44.86
C LYS A 312 13.40 6.68 44.43
N LEU A 313 13.16 5.62 43.67
CA LEU A 313 14.21 4.76 43.13
C LEU A 313 15.09 5.45 42.10
N LEU A 314 14.62 6.55 41.46
CA LEU A 314 15.49 7.37 40.62
C LEU A 314 16.67 7.92 41.42
N GLN A 315 16.45 8.28 42.69
CA GLN A 315 17.51 8.79 43.55
C GLN A 315 18.59 7.73 43.78
N ASN A 316 18.21 6.47 44.03
CA ASN A 316 19.16 5.37 44.20
C ASN A 316 20.01 5.17 42.94
N ILE A 317 19.39 5.21 41.76
CA ILE A 317 20.11 5.14 40.47
C ILE A 317 21.05 6.34 40.32
N TRP A 318 20.60 7.56 40.63
CA TRP A 318 21.43 8.76 40.49
C TRP A 318 22.61 8.79 41.46
N ASP A 319 22.42 8.33 42.69
CA ASP A 319 23.47 8.23 43.69
C ASP A 319 24.51 7.17 43.27
N PHE A 320 24.06 6.01 42.80
CA PHE A 320 24.93 4.98 42.23
C PHE A 320 25.74 5.51 41.03
N GLU A 321 25.10 6.23 40.11
CA GLU A 321 25.77 6.81 38.93
C GLU A 321 26.78 7.88 39.30
N LYS A 322 26.52 8.64 40.37
CA LYS A 322 27.47 9.57 40.94
C LYS A 322 28.68 8.83 41.52
N GLU A 323 28.45 7.74 42.26
CA GLU A 323 29.53 6.89 42.80
C GLU A 323 30.39 6.26 41.69
N LEU A 324 29.77 5.77 40.62
CA LEU A 324 30.49 5.29 39.43
C LEU A 324 31.37 6.39 38.84
N LYS A 325 30.81 7.59 38.65
CA LYS A 325 31.54 8.75 38.12
C LYS A 325 32.70 9.17 39.01
N ASP A 326 32.48 9.29 40.32
CA ASP A 326 33.49 9.68 41.30
C ASP A 326 34.62 8.63 41.38
N GLY A 327 34.31 7.35 41.13
CA GLY A 327 35.28 6.26 41.00
C GLY A 327 35.92 6.08 39.63
N GLY A 328 35.54 6.88 38.62
CA GLY A 328 36.02 6.72 37.23
C GLY A 328 35.58 5.41 36.55
N ARG A 329 34.47 4.82 37.02
CA ARG A 329 33.90 3.56 36.55
C ARG A 329 32.74 3.81 35.58
N THR A 330 32.32 2.75 34.89
CA THR A 330 31.13 2.73 34.04
C THR A 330 30.38 1.45 34.29
N PHE A 331 29.06 1.46 34.10
CA PHE A 331 28.21 0.31 34.35
C PHE A 331 27.18 0.17 33.23
N TYR A 332 26.91 -1.07 32.83
CA TYR A 332 25.86 -1.43 31.89
C TYR A 332 24.83 -2.28 32.61
N TYR A 333 23.59 -1.82 32.72
CA TYR A 333 22.55 -2.52 33.45
C TYR A 333 22.10 -3.77 32.69
N ASP A 334 22.19 -4.92 33.34
CA ASP A 334 21.56 -6.16 32.88
C ASP A 334 20.05 -6.09 33.14
N ILE A 335 19.31 -5.83 32.06
CA ILE A 335 17.86 -5.65 32.10
C ILE A 335 17.11 -6.94 32.50
N SER A 336 17.77 -8.11 32.37
CA SER A 336 17.21 -9.39 32.79
C SER A 336 17.17 -9.56 34.31
N LEU A 337 18.04 -8.83 35.03
CA LEU A 337 18.08 -8.83 36.50
C LEU A 337 17.10 -7.83 37.12
N ILE A 338 16.44 -6.97 36.33
CA ILE A 338 15.48 -5.97 36.82
C ILE A 338 14.05 -6.46 36.64
N THR A 339 13.36 -6.70 37.75
CA THR A 339 11.96 -7.14 37.78
C THR A 339 11.00 -5.95 37.53
N ASN A 340 10.05 -6.12 36.61
CA ASN A 340 9.09 -5.06 36.28
C ASN A 340 7.97 -4.89 37.33
N LYS A 341 7.84 -5.83 38.26
CA LYS A 341 6.63 -5.93 39.09
C LYS A 341 6.60 -4.82 40.14
N GLY A 342 5.81 -3.78 39.89
CA GLY A 342 5.64 -2.63 40.79
C GLY A 342 6.69 -1.53 40.59
N LEU A 343 7.59 -1.68 39.62
CA LEU A 343 8.54 -0.65 39.27
C LEU A 343 7.86 0.44 38.45
N HIS A 344 8.11 1.70 38.79
CA HIS A 344 7.57 2.81 38.03
C HIS A 344 8.22 2.85 36.62
N PRO A 345 7.47 2.97 35.50
CA PRO A 345 8.04 2.84 34.15
C PRO A 345 9.18 3.80 33.81
N ILE A 346 9.20 4.99 34.41
CA ILE A 346 10.32 5.94 34.28
C ILE A 346 11.66 5.38 34.77
N ILE A 347 11.66 4.46 35.74
CA ILE A 347 12.88 3.83 36.25
C ILE A 347 13.51 2.98 35.16
N ILE A 348 12.70 2.13 34.51
CA ILE A 348 13.14 1.34 33.36
C ILE A 348 13.60 2.27 32.23
N GLY A 349 12.86 3.35 31.96
CA GLY A 349 13.27 4.34 30.99
C GLY A 349 14.67 4.93 31.27
N ASP A 350 14.93 5.36 32.51
CA ASP A 350 16.23 5.95 32.91
C ASP A 350 17.37 4.93 32.76
N VAL A 351 17.14 3.70 33.22
CA VAL A 351 18.11 2.59 33.07
C VAL A 351 18.44 2.32 31.60
N LEU A 352 17.44 2.19 30.73
CA LEU A 352 17.67 1.94 29.29
C LEU A 352 18.37 3.13 28.62
N THR A 353 18.07 4.36 29.06
CA THR A 353 18.76 5.57 28.61
C THR A 353 20.24 5.53 28.98
N ARG A 354 20.59 5.06 30.19
CA ARG A 354 21.98 4.89 30.63
C ARG A 354 22.71 3.80 29.84
N ASN A 355 22.06 2.68 29.57
CA ASN A 355 22.65 1.65 28.70
C ASN A 355 22.95 2.21 27.30
N GLN A 356 22.06 3.04 26.74
CA GLN A 356 22.34 3.72 25.47
C GLN A 356 23.54 4.67 25.59
N GLN A 357 23.62 5.48 26.66
CA GLN A 357 24.74 6.39 26.91
C GLN A 357 26.08 5.64 27.07
N TYR A 358 26.07 4.50 27.76
CA TYR A 358 27.23 3.62 27.88
C TYR A 358 27.69 3.17 26.49
N ARG A 359 26.77 2.69 25.64
CA ARG A 359 27.09 2.25 24.27
C ARG A 359 27.62 3.39 23.42
N ASP A 360 27.00 4.56 23.47
CA ASP A 360 27.45 5.74 22.74
C ASP A 360 28.90 6.12 23.10
N LYS A 361 29.29 5.90 24.37
CA LYS A 361 30.66 6.14 24.85
C LYS A 361 31.66 5.10 24.33
N ILE A 362 31.27 3.83 24.25
CA ILE A 362 32.17 2.73 23.86
C ILE A 362 32.23 2.55 22.32
N GLU A 363 31.09 2.61 21.65
CA GLU A 363 30.94 2.33 20.23
C GLU A 363 30.83 3.59 19.35
N GLY A 364 30.72 4.79 19.95
CA GLY A 364 30.44 6.05 19.26
C GLY A 364 28.94 6.32 19.01
N LYS A 365 28.60 7.53 18.57
CA LYS A 365 27.21 7.99 18.36
C LYS A 365 26.66 7.81 16.95
N GLU A 366 27.48 7.38 16.01
CA GLU A 366 27.05 7.24 14.62
C GLU A 366 26.02 6.10 14.50
N ASN A 367 24.89 6.40 13.86
CA ASN A 367 23.89 5.39 13.51
C ASN A 367 24.52 4.41 12.52
N THR A 368 24.47 3.12 12.81
CA THR A 368 24.79 2.09 11.81
C THR A 368 23.58 1.79 10.93
N ALA A 369 22.37 2.14 11.40
CA ALA A 369 21.13 2.06 10.65
C ALA A 369 21.08 3.11 9.54
N THR A 370 20.70 2.71 8.32
CA THR A 370 20.34 3.64 7.26
C THR A 370 18.81 3.78 7.25
N ALA A 371 18.33 5.01 7.38
CA ALA A 371 16.89 5.28 7.24
C ALA A 371 16.44 4.94 5.82
N VAL A 372 15.28 4.31 5.70
CA VAL A 372 14.60 4.10 4.42
C VAL A 372 14.32 5.47 3.83
N SER A 373 14.70 5.68 2.57
CA SER A 373 14.42 6.94 1.90
C SER A 373 12.90 7.16 1.86
N GLU A 374 12.45 8.42 1.95
CA GLU A 374 11.02 8.70 1.87
C GLU A 374 10.44 8.09 0.59
N GLN A 375 11.10 8.27 -0.56
CA GLN A 375 10.66 7.69 -1.84
C GLN A 375 10.52 6.16 -1.82
N GLU A 376 11.44 5.43 -1.20
CA GLU A 376 11.36 3.97 -1.06
C GLU A 376 10.18 3.58 -0.17
N PHE A 377 10.06 4.22 0.99
CA PHE A 377 8.92 4.02 1.88
C PHE A 377 7.58 4.30 1.16
N MET A 378 7.53 5.34 0.34
CA MET A 378 6.35 5.69 -0.45
C MET A 378 5.97 4.62 -1.46
N ARG A 379 6.92 3.88 -2.04
CA ARG A 379 6.63 2.77 -2.95
C ARG A 379 5.94 1.61 -2.23
N HIS A 380 6.18 1.44 -0.93
CA HIS A 380 5.50 0.42 -0.12
C HIS A 380 4.09 0.86 0.30
N LEU A 381 3.88 2.16 0.57
CA LEU A 381 2.55 2.69 0.89
C LEU A 381 1.62 2.77 -0.33
N TYR A 382 2.14 3.24 -1.47
CA TYR A 382 1.40 3.51 -2.70
C TYR A 382 2.07 2.83 -3.89
N PRO A 383 1.97 1.50 -4.00
CA PRO A 383 2.61 0.78 -5.09
C PRO A 383 2.06 1.22 -6.47
N ALA A 384 0.75 1.52 -6.57
CA ALA A 384 0.04 1.77 -7.82
C ALA A 384 -0.11 3.24 -8.25
N GLY A 385 0.21 4.21 -7.38
CA GLY A 385 -0.39 5.55 -7.47
C GLY A 385 0.60 6.70 -7.39
N GLU A 386 0.20 7.84 -7.97
CA GLU A 386 0.85 9.12 -7.71
C GLU A 386 0.58 9.54 -6.27
N LEU A 387 1.66 9.95 -5.62
CA LEU A 387 1.65 10.38 -4.25
C LEU A 387 1.32 11.87 -4.15
N SER A 388 0.44 12.22 -3.22
CA SER A 388 0.32 13.60 -2.73
C SER A 388 1.00 13.76 -1.37
N GLU A 389 1.53 14.94 -1.10
CA GLU A 389 2.05 15.36 0.21
C GLU A 389 0.98 15.20 1.31
N GLU A 390 -0.29 15.46 0.95
CA GLU A 390 -1.47 15.25 1.79
C GLU A 390 -1.55 13.79 2.27
N ARG A 391 -1.51 12.83 1.34
CA ARG A 391 -1.61 11.39 1.64
C ARG A 391 -0.51 10.89 2.58
N LEU A 392 0.73 11.35 2.37
CA LEU A 392 1.82 11.03 3.29
C LEU A 392 1.58 11.60 4.68
N TYR A 393 1.10 12.83 4.76
CA TYR A 393 0.77 13.45 6.02
C TYR A 393 -0.34 12.67 6.76
N HIS A 394 -1.39 12.22 6.06
CA HIS A 394 -2.45 11.39 6.64
C HIS A 394 -1.84 10.15 7.31
N TYR A 395 -1.01 9.42 6.59
CA TYR A 395 -0.37 8.22 7.13
C TYR A 395 0.49 8.54 8.36
N LYS A 396 1.39 9.54 8.28
CA LYS A 396 2.27 9.93 9.39
C LYS A 396 1.47 10.38 10.62
N ASN A 397 0.38 11.13 10.40
CA ASN A 397 -0.50 11.61 11.46
C ASN A 397 -1.23 10.46 12.15
N LEU A 398 -1.78 9.53 11.37
CA LEU A 398 -2.52 8.38 11.91
C LEU A 398 -1.60 7.33 12.51
N SER A 399 -0.32 7.34 12.14
CA SER A 399 0.74 6.55 12.78
C SER A 399 1.32 7.20 14.03
N ARG A 400 0.86 8.39 14.45
CA ARG A 400 1.30 9.00 15.73
C ARG A 400 0.96 8.06 16.89
N LEU A 401 1.82 7.98 17.89
CA LEU A 401 1.69 6.99 18.98
C LEU A 401 0.35 7.09 19.72
N HIS A 402 -0.18 8.30 19.91
CA HIS A 402 -1.47 8.47 20.58
C HIS A 402 -2.64 7.95 19.73
N MET A 403 -2.66 8.23 18.42
CA MET A 403 -3.66 7.69 17.49
C MET A 403 -3.52 6.17 17.32
N ARG A 404 -2.29 5.69 17.14
CA ARG A 404 -1.99 4.27 17.06
C ARG A 404 -2.51 3.53 18.28
N LYS A 405 -2.23 4.03 19.49
CA LYS A 405 -2.76 3.46 20.73
C LYS A 405 -4.28 3.37 20.72
N LYS A 406 -4.99 4.46 20.36
CA LYS A 406 -6.46 4.44 20.28
C LYS A 406 -6.97 3.39 19.31
N ILE A 407 -6.38 3.33 18.12
CA ILE A 407 -6.77 2.36 17.09
C ILE A 407 -6.51 0.93 17.58
N GLU A 408 -5.34 0.64 18.13
CA GLU A 408 -4.99 -0.70 18.63
C GLU A 408 -5.90 -1.12 19.80
N ASP A 409 -6.16 -0.23 20.75
CA ASP A 409 -7.06 -0.48 21.88
C ASP A 409 -8.51 -0.72 21.41
N ASP A 410 -9.01 0.10 20.49
CA ASP A 410 -10.41 0.07 20.05
C ASP A 410 -10.71 -1.13 19.13
N PHE A 411 -9.72 -1.56 18.33
CA PHE A 411 -9.87 -2.69 17.41
C PHE A 411 -9.33 -4.01 17.96
N GLY A 412 -8.52 -3.99 19.02
CA GLY A 412 -7.91 -5.19 19.60
C GLY A 412 -6.89 -5.83 18.66
N LEU A 413 -6.07 -5.02 18.00
CA LEU A 413 -5.05 -5.45 17.03
C LEU A 413 -3.71 -4.79 17.31
N ASP A 414 -2.63 -5.35 16.76
CA ASP A 414 -1.33 -4.70 16.65
C ASP A 414 -1.10 -4.28 15.20
N LEU A 415 -1.01 -2.97 14.93
CA LEU A 415 -0.85 -2.47 13.56
C LEU A 415 0.46 -2.96 12.93
N SER A 416 1.49 -3.25 13.72
CA SER A 416 2.79 -3.70 13.21
C SER A 416 2.79 -5.11 12.62
N GLU A 417 1.73 -5.89 12.83
CA GLU A 417 1.56 -7.21 12.20
C GLU A 417 1.13 -7.11 10.72
N TYR A 418 0.70 -5.93 10.27
CA TYR A 418 0.20 -5.70 8.91
C TYR A 418 1.23 -4.93 8.09
N ASP A 419 1.32 -5.26 6.79
CA ASP A 419 2.15 -4.49 5.88
C ASP A 419 1.66 -3.03 5.75
N LEU A 420 2.57 -2.16 5.31
CA LEU A 420 2.33 -0.72 5.20
C LEU A 420 1.14 -0.37 4.30
N TRP A 421 0.92 -1.13 3.24
CA TRP A 421 -0.20 -0.89 2.34
C TRP A 421 -1.52 -1.21 3.04
N THR A 422 -1.60 -2.35 3.73
CA THR A 422 -2.78 -2.76 4.50
C THR A 422 -3.09 -1.72 5.57
N GLN A 423 -2.08 -1.27 6.35
CA GLN A 423 -2.26 -0.19 7.32
C GLN A 423 -2.78 1.09 6.66
N ARG A 424 -2.23 1.50 5.52
CA ARG A 424 -2.69 2.69 4.81
C ARG A 424 -4.17 2.57 4.40
N VAL A 425 -4.58 1.45 3.80
CA VAL A 425 -5.99 1.25 3.40
C VAL A 425 -6.90 1.29 4.63
N PHE A 426 -6.45 0.72 5.75
CA PHE A 426 -7.20 0.76 7.00
C PHE A 426 -7.41 2.19 7.48
N LEU A 427 -6.32 2.95 7.55
CA LEU A 427 -6.33 4.33 8.01
C LEU A 427 -7.17 5.23 7.09
N GLU A 428 -7.09 5.04 5.77
CA GLU A 428 -7.93 5.75 4.78
C GLU A 428 -9.41 5.41 4.96
N PHE A 429 -9.74 4.16 5.33
CA PHE A 429 -11.11 3.79 5.68
C PHE A 429 -11.59 4.54 6.93
N LEU A 430 -10.78 4.57 8.01
CA LEU A 430 -11.14 5.28 9.24
C LEU A 430 -11.36 6.79 9.04
N GLU A 431 -10.68 7.36 8.05
CA GLU A 431 -10.77 8.78 7.72
C GLU A 431 -11.98 9.12 6.84
N THR A 432 -12.33 8.24 5.91
CA THR A 432 -13.36 8.54 4.91
C THR A 432 -14.75 8.07 5.32
N ARG A 433 -14.88 7.37 6.44
CA ARG A 433 -16.14 6.78 6.90
C ARG A 433 -16.68 7.43 8.14
N ASP A 434 -18.00 7.35 8.27
CA ASP A 434 -18.69 7.77 9.47
C ASP A 434 -18.45 6.78 10.63
N ILE A 435 -18.66 7.27 11.84
CA ILE A 435 -18.46 6.50 13.08
C ILE A 435 -19.23 5.18 13.06
N GLY A 436 -20.47 5.14 12.57
CA GLY A 436 -21.29 3.93 12.59
C GLY A 436 -20.70 2.82 11.72
N ASN A 437 -20.15 3.18 10.55
CA ASN A 437 -19.42 2.23 9.71
C ASN A 437 -18.11 1.76 10.34
N VAL A 438 -17.41 2.63 11.06
CA VAL A 438 -16.20 2.25 11.81
C VAL A 438 -16.53 1.30 12.96
N GLU A 439 -17.62 1.54 13.69
CA GLU A 439 -18.08 0.67 14.78
C GLU A 439 -18.46 -0.74 14.28
N LYS A 440 -19.07 -0.85 13.10
CA LYS A 440 -19.30 -2.14 12.45
C LYS A 440 -17.98 -2.85 12.12
N LEU A 441 -16.99 -2.11 11.61
CA LEU A 441 -15.66 -2.68 11.36
C LEU A 441 -14.98 -3.12 12.66
N GLN A 442 -15.11 -2.36 13.76
CA GLN A 442 -14.59 -2.77 15.07
C GLN A 442 -15.21 -4.08 15.55
N ALA A 443 -16.53 -4.21 15.46
CA ALA A 443 -17.23 -5.45 15.80
C ALA A 443 -16.75 -6.62 14.92
N PHE A 444 -16.63 -6.38 13.62
CA PHE A 444 -16.14 -7.35 12.66
C PHE A 444 -14.70 -7.80 12.96
N VAL A 445 -13.78 -6.87 13.24
CA VAL A 445 -12.39 -7.20 13.60
C VAL A 445 -12.32 -7.93 14.94
N LYS A 446 -13.14 -7.56 15.92
CA LYS A 446 -13.22 -8.29 17.19
C LYS A 446 -13.68 -9.74 17.00
N ASP A 447 -14.54 -9.98 16.02
CA ASP A 447 -15.01 -11.33 15.71
C ASP A 447 -14.01 -12.15 14.90
N PHE A 448 -13.40 -11.56 13.86
CA PHE A 448 -12.60 -12.30 12.87
C PHE A 448 -11.09 -12.04 12.95
N GLY A 449 -10.65 -11.18 13.87
CA GLY A 449 -9.25 -10.81 14.08
C GLY A 449 -8.60 -10.21 12.83
N GLY A 450 -7.28 -10.40 12.74
CA GLY A 450 -6.50 -9.88 11.61
C GLY A 450 -6.81 -10.49 10.26
N VAL A 451 -7.34 -11.72 10.24
CA VAL A 451 -7.78 -12.38 9.00
C VAL A 451 -8.99 -11.67 8.41
N GLY A 452 -9.96 -11.31 9.26
CA GLY A 452 -11.08 -10.48 8.86
C GLY A 452 -10.60 -9.13 8.32
N LEU A 453 -9.75 -8.44 9.07
CA LEU A 453 -9.25 -7.12 8.67
C LEU A 453 -8.50 -7.16 7.32
N LYS A 454 -7.57 -8.10 7.13
CA LYS A 454 -6.87 -8.27 5.83
C LYS A 454 -7.85 -8.46 4.68
N THR A 455 -8.87 -9.30 4.88
CA THR A 455 -9.91 -9.53 3.86
C THR A 455 -10.70 -8.26 3.58
N PHE A 456 -11.10 -7.54 4.61
CA PHE A 456 -11.80 -6.27 4.48
C PHE A 456 -11.01 -5.23 3.65
N LEU A 457 -9.71 -5.09 3.94
CA LEU A 457 -8.86 -4.06 3.35
C LEU A 457 -8.34 -4.41 1.96
N SER A 458 -8.25 -5.70 1.65
CA SER A 458 -7.88 -6.18 0.33
C SER A 458 -8.80 -5.71 -0.81
N LEU A 459 -10.01 -5.24 -0.48
CA LEU A 459 -11.04 -4.82 -1.43
C LEU A 459 -10.99 -3.32 -1.77
N GLU A 460 -9.81 -2.69 -1.68
CA GLU A 460 -9.56 -1.28 -2.03
C GLU A 460 -10.24 -0.85 -3.36
N TYR A 461 -10.43 -1.79 -4.30
CA TYR A 461 -11.08 -1.60 -5.59
C TYR A 461 -12.63 -1.53 -5.59
N GLY A 462 -13.28 -1.37 -4.43
CA GLY A 462 -14.73 -1.22 -4.36
C GLY A 462 -15.19 -0.75 -2.98
N LYS A 463 -15.35 0.56 -2.79
CA LYS A 463 -15.81 1.16 -1.53
C LYS A 463 -17.13 0.55 -1.00
N GLU A 464 -17.96 -0.02 -1.86
CA GLU A 464 -19.23 -0.64 -1.51
C GLU A 464 -19.07 -2.06 -0.93
N LEU A 465 -17.93 -2.72 -1.19
CA LEU A 465 -17.74 -4.13 -0.83
C LEU A 465 -17.36 -4.37 0.63
N GLY A 466 -16.90 -3.33 1.33
CA GLY A 466 -16.69 -3.42 2.77
C GLY A 466 -17.98 -3.80 3.49
N ASP A 467 -19.11 -3.22 3.06
CA ASP A 467 -20.42 -3.53 3.63
C ASP A 467 -20.86 -4.97 3.29
N ASP A 468 -20.55 -5.47 2.10
CA ASP A 468 -20.82 -6.85 1.71
C ASP A 468 -20.01 -7.87 2.51
N ILE A 469 -18.73 -7.58 2.81
CA ILE A 469 -17.88 -8.43 3.66
C ILE A 469 -18.42 -8.46 5.09
N ILE A 470 -18.75 -7.29 5.64
CA ILE A 470 -19.32 -7.21 6.99
C ILE A 470 -20.64 -7.99 7.02
N ALA A 471 -21.52 -7.79 6.04
CA ALA A 471 -22.78 -8.52 5.91
C ALA A 471 -22.57 -10.03 5.76
N LEU A 472 -21.51 -10.47 5.07
CA LEU A 472 -21.16 -11.88 4.96
C LEU A 472 -20.76 -12.46 6.32
N GLY A 473 -19.95 -11.74 7.08
CA GLY A 473 -19.55 -12.12 8.44
C GLY A 473 -20.71 -12.14 9.43
N GLU A 474 -21.71 -11.27 9.26
CA GLU A 474 -22.93 -11.23 10.09
C GLU A 474 -23.92 -12.36 9.76
N LYS A 475 -23.98 -12.80 8.48
CA LYS A 475 -24.96 -13.80 8.02
C LYS A 475 -24.47 -15.24 8.16
N LEU A 476 -23.17 -15.48 8.03
CA LEU A 476 -22.60 -16.82 8.11
C LEU A 476 -22.24 -17.20 9.54
N PRO A 477 -22.26 -18.51 9.89
CA PRO A 477 -21.64 -18.98 11.11
C PRO A 477 -20.18 -18.54 11.17
N LYS A 478 -19.74 -18.07 12.35
CA LYS A 478 -18.41 -17.52 12.56
C LYS A 478 -17.30 -18.42 12.01
N GLU A 479 -17.38 -19.73 12.25
CA GLU A 479 -16.39 -20.70 11.75
C GLU A 479 -16.31 -20.74 10.22
N GLU A 480 -17.44 -20.66 9.51
CA GLU A 480 -17.47 -20.69 8.04
C GLU A 480 -17.00 -19.36 7.44
N ALA A 481 -17.43 -18.23 8.01
CA ALA A 481 -16.92 -16.91 7.63
C ALA A 481 -15.41 -16.82 7.83
N THR A 482 -14.87 -17.32 8.96
CA THR A 482 -13.42 -17.37 9.20
C THR A 482 -12.69 -18.19 8.14
N LYS A 483 -13.21 -19.34 7.69
CA LYS A 483 -12.59 -20.13 6.61
C LYS A 483 -12.53 -19.34 5.30
N ILE A 484 -13.63 -18.69 4.93
CA ILE A 484 -13.72 -17.87 3.71
C ILE A 484 -12.71 -16.72 3.77
N PHE A 485 -12.70 -15.97 4.87
CA PHE A 485 -11.76 -14.86 5.06
C PHE A 485 -10.31 -15.34 5.12
N ALA A 486 -10.03 -16.48 5.73
CA ALA A 486 -8.68 -17.07 5.72
C ALA A 486 -8.22 -17.40 4.30
N LYS A 487 -9.08 -18.02 3.49
CA LYS A 487 -8.76 -18.34 2.10
C LYS A 487 -8.59 -17.11 1.22
N TYR A 488 -9.35 -16.07 1.51
CA TYR A 488 -9.13 -14.79 0.85
C TYR A 488 -7.80 -14.13 1.28
N GLY A 489 -7.49 -14.15 2.57
CA GLY A 489 -6.19 -13.73 3.09
C GLY A 489 -5.02 -14.43 2.39
N GLU A 490 -5.10 -15.75 2.19
CA GLU A 490 -4.12 -16.51 1.41
C GLU A 490 -3.96 -16.00 -0.03
N LEU A 491 -5.03 -15.53 -0.68
CA LEU A 491 -4.97 -14.95 -2.03
C LEU A 491 -4.26 -13.58 -2.02
N VAL A 492 -4.53 -12.75 -1.01
CA VAL A 492 -3.86 -11.46 -0.83
C VAL A 492 -2.36 -11.67 -0.62
N ASP A 493 -2.01 -12.61 0.26
CA ASP A 493 -0.62 -12.98 0.52
C ASP A 493 0.03 -13.51 -0.77
N ALA A 494 -0.63 -14.39 -1.53
CA ALA A 494 -0.12 -14.90 -2.81
C ALA A 494 0.05 -13.80 -3.89
N ALA A 495 -0.84 -12.82 -3.94
CA ALA A 495 -0.72 -11.69 -4.85
C ALA A 495 0.46 -10.76 -4.46
N SER A 496 0.68 -10.56 -3.17
CA SER A 496 1.82 -9.82 -2.63
C SER A 496 3.14 -10.57 -2.84
N GLU A 497 3.16 -11.89 -2.64
CA GLU A 497 4.32 -12.75 -2.94
C GLU A 497 4.67 -12.72 -4.43
N ALA A 498 3.66 -12.75 -5.31
CA ALA A 498 3.88 -12.58 -6.75
C ALA A 498 4.48 -11.21 -7.05
N GLU A 499 3.97 -10.13 -6.44
CA GLU A 499 4.53 -8.78 -6.56
C GLU A 499 5.99 -8.73 -6.08
N ALA A 500 6.28 -9.25 -4.89
CA ALA A 500 7.62 -9.27 -4.30
C ALA A 500 8.59 -10.07 -5.16
N SER A 501 8.19 -11.26 -5.62
CA SER A 501 8.98 -12.09 -6.55
C SER A 501 9.26 -11.34 -7.86
N LEU A 502 8.30 -10.57 -8.37
CA LEU A 502 8.46 -9.73 -9.57
C LEU A 502 9.40 -8.54 -9.34
N ARG A 503 9.53 -8.02 -8.12
CA ARG A 503 10.50 -6.95 -7.79
C ARG A 503 11.91 -7.51 -7.58
N GLU A 504 12.01 -8.58 -6.79
CA GLU A 504 13.28 -9.19 -6.39
C GLU A 504 14.04 -9.78 -7.57
N HIS A 505 13.37 -10.50 -8.46
CA HIS A 505 14.04 -11.21 -9.56
C HIS A 505 14.28 -10.35 -10.80
N PHE A 506 13.86 -9.08 -10.78
CA PHE A 506 13.83 -8.22 -11.97
C PHE A 506 14.26 -6.75 -11.76
N PRO A 507 15.27 -6.45 -10.92
CA PRO A 507 15.70 -5.07 -10.71
C PRO A 507 16.22 -4.39 -12.00
N GLU A 508 16.74 -5.18 -12.96
CA GLU A 508 17.34 -4.68 -14.20
C GLU A 508 16.35 -4.47 -15.35
N PHE A 509 15.19 -5.13 -15.34
CA PHE A 509 14.27 -5.16 -16.48
C PHE A 509 13.48 -3.86 -16.68
N LYS A 510 13.74 -2.83 -15.87
CA LYS A 510 12.93 -1.61 -15.79
C LYS A 510 11.44 -1.94 -15.85
N LEU A 511 11.03 -3.01 -15.16
CA LEU A 511 9.61 -3.29 -15.01
C LEU A 511 9.00 -2.04 -14.45
N THR A 512 8.11 -1.44 -15.23
CA THR A 512 7.49 -0.21 -14.78
C THR A 512 6.70 -0.60 -13.52
N PRO A 513 6.79 0.15 -12.42
CA PRO A 513 6.05 -0.15 -11.20
C PRO A 513 4.57 -0.47 -11.46
N GLU A 514 3.99 0.16 -12.48
CA GLU A 514 2.62 -0.02 -12.93
C GLU A 514 2.33 -1.43 -13.44
N LEU A 515 3.28 -2.11 -14.11
CA LEU A 515 3.07 -3.48 -14.59
C LEU A 515 3.05 -4.47 -13.43
N VAL A 516 4.05 -4.38 -12.54
CA VAL A 516 4.17 -5.24 -11.36
C VAL A 516 2.93 -5.13 -10.49
N VAL A 517 2.43 -3.91 -10.32
CA VAL A 517 1.23 -3.63 -9.55
C VAL A 517 -0.02 -4.05 -10.29
N GLY A 518 -0.09 -3.86 -11.62
CA GLY A 518 -1.19 -4.35 -12.44
C GLY A 518 -1.43 -5.87 -12.31
N VAL A 519 -0.38 -6.65 -12.04
CA VAL A 519 -0.50 -8.10 -11.79
C VAL A 519 -1.19 -8.38 -10.46
N ARG A 520 -0.68 -7.76 -9.38
CA ARG A 520 -1.30 -7.86 -8.06
C ARG A 520 -2.76 -7.39 -8.11
N ASP A 521 -3.01 -6.24 -8.73
CA ASP A 521 -4.35 -5.66 -8.89
C ASP A 521 -5.29 -6.59 -9.65
N SER A 522 -4.81 -7.27 -10.68
CA SER A 522 -5.58 -8.25 -11.44
C SER A 522 -5.97 -9.46 -10.57
N LEU A 523 -5.03 -9.98 -9.78
CA LEU A 523 -5.28 -11.10 -8.88
C LEU A 523 -6.28 -10.72 -7.77
N LEU A 524 -6.08 -9.56 -7.14
CA LEU A 524 -6.98 -9.04 -6.11
C LEU A 524 -8.37 -8.74 -6.67
N ARG A 525 -8.47 -8.17 -7.88
CA ARG A 525 -9.76 -7.90 -8.54
C ARG A 525 -10.52 -9.20 -8.85
N ARG A 526 -9.82 -10.25 -9.28
CA ARG A 526 -10.46 -11.55 -9.51
C ARG A 526 -10.92 -12.20 -8.21
N GLY A 527 -10.10 -12.14 -7.15
CA GLY A 527 -10.51 -12.55 -5.82
C GLY A 527 -11.77 -11.84 -5.36
N ARG A 528 -11.79 -10.52 -5.51
CA ARG A 528 -12.94 -9.66 -5.23
C ARG A 528 -14.19 -10.11 -5.98
N ASP A 529 -14.10 -10.27 -7.31
CA ASP A 529 -15.24 -10.65 -8.14
C ASP A 529 -15.82 -12.00 -7.71
N MET A 530 -14.96 -12.93 -7.28
CA MET A 530 -15.38 -14.20 -6.70
C MET A 530 -16.08 -14.06 -5.34
N LEU A 531 -15.54 -13.23 -4.44
CA LEU A 531 -16.20 -12.96 -3.15
C LEU A 531 -17.57 -12.31 -3.35
N VAL A 532 -17.70 -11.39 -4.32
CA VAL A 532 -18.96 -10.73 -4.62
C VAL A 532 -19.98 -11.73 -5.17
N ALA A 533 -19.56 -12.58 -6.11
CA ALA A 533 -20.42 -13.64 -6.64
C ALA A 533 -20.88 -14.59 -5.51
N PHE A 534 -19.96 -14.99 -4.65
CA PHE A 534 -20.24 -15.83 -3.50
C PHE A 534 -21.17 -15.15 -2.48
N ALA A 535 -20.92 -13.89 -2.13
CA ALA A 535 -21.77 -13.12 -1.23
C ALA A 535 -23.19 -12.99 -1.79
N THR A 536 -23.32 -12.75 -3.10
CA THR A 536 -24.61 -12.70 -3.80
C THR A 536 -25.32 -14.05 -3.72
N GLU A 537 -24.62 -15.15 -3.96
CA GLU A 537 -25.18 -16.51 -3.87
C GLU A 537 -25.67 -16.83 -2.45
N VAL A 538 -24.87 -16.51 -1.43
CA VAL A 538 -25.23 -16.68 -0.01
C VAL A 538 -26.46 -15.84 0.33
N GLN A 539 -26.53 -14.60 -0.15
CA GLN A 539 -27.67 -13.70 0.07
C GLN A 539 -28.96 -14.21 -0.59
N MET A 540 -28.87 -14.89 -1.74
CA MET A 540 -30.01 -15.44 -2.45
C MET A 540 -30.47 -16.81 -1.91
N SER A 541 -29.61 -17.53 -1.19
CA SER A 541 -29.93 -18.86 -0.66
C SER A 541 -30.52 -18.76 0.76
N GLU A 542 -31.81 -19.02 0.93
CA GLU A 542 -32.45 -18.85 2.26
C GLU A 542 -32.03 -19.92 3.29
N LYS A 543 -31.62 -21.15 2.91
CA LYS A 543 -31.38 -22.23 3.89
C LYS A 543 -30.33 -23.33 3.57
N VAL A 544 -29.77 -23.43 2.35
CA VAL A 544 -28.97 -24.63 1.96
C VAL A 544 -27.72 -24.31 1.10
N GLY A 545 -27.37 -23.04 0.86
CA GLY A 545 -26.38 -22.69 -0.17
C GLY A 545 -24.89 -22.84 0.22
N TYR A 546 -24.52 -22.62 1.48
CA TYR A 546 -23.09 -22.46 1.81
C TYR A 546 -22.29 -23.77 1.83
N GLU A 547 -22.91 -24.92 2.10
CA GLU A 547 -22.24 -26.23 2.05
C GLU A 547 -21.74 -26.58 0.63
N ILE A 548 -22.37 -26.04 -0.41
CA ILE A 548 -21.98 -26.22 -1.82
C ILE A 548 -21.09 -25.07 -2.27
N ALA A 549 -21.42 -23.84 -1.87
CA ALA A 549 -20.72 -22.65 -2.31
C ALA A 549 -19.29 -22.55 -1.72
N ILE A 550 -19.05 -23.01 -0.49
CA ILE A 550 -17.71 -22.96 0.13
C ILE A 550 -16.70 -23.85 -0.62
N PRO A 551 -16.96 -25.15 -0.88
CA PRO A 551 -16.06 -25.97 -1.68
C PRO A 551 -15.82 -25.43 -3.09
N HIS A 552 -16.83 -24.78 -3.68
CA HIS A 552 -16.69 -24.10 -4.97
C HIS A 552 -15.72 -22.91 -4.87
N LEU A 553 -15.91 -22.05 -3.87
CA LEU A 553 -15.02 -20.92 -3.61
C LEU A 553 -13.58 -21.38 -3.31
N GLU A 554 -13.40 -22.42 -2.50
CA GLU A 554 -12.08 -22.98 -2.20
C GLU A 554 -11.38 -23.48 -3.46
N ARG A 555 -12.11 -24.14 -4.37
CA ARG A 555 -11.59 -24.60 -5.65
C ARG A 555 -11.15 -23.43 -6.52
N GLU A 556 -12.00 -22.42 -6.67
CA GLU A 556 -11.69 -21.24 -7.47
C GLU A 556 -10.50 -20.45 -6.89
N LEU A 557 -10.39 -20.34 -5.56
CA LEU A 557 -9.26 -19.68 -4.90
C LEU A 557 -7.96 -20.46 -5.10
N ALA A 558 -8.01 -21.79 -5.03
CA ALA A 558 -6.86 -22.64 -5.35
C ALA A 558 -6.42 -22.46 -6.82
N LEU A 559 -7.37 -22.31 -7.75
CA LEU A 559 -7.08 -22.03 -9.15
C LEU A 559 -6.45 -20.65 -9.35
N LEU A 560 -6.93 -19.62 -8.64
CA LEU A 560 -6.34 -18.28 -8.67
C LEU A 560 -4.89 -18.28 -8.16
N ARG A 561 -4.64 -18.95 -7.03
CA ARG A 561 -3.29 -19.09 -6.47
C ARG A 561 -2.37 -19.81 -7.46
N GLY A 562 -2.87 -20.87 -8.10
CA GLY A 562 -2.16 -21.55 -9.17
C GLY A 562 -1.85 -20.64 -10.36
N GLY A 563 -2.81 -19.79 -10.75
CA GLY A 563 -2.65 -18.77 -11.79
C GLY A 563 -1.62 -17.68 -11.43
N ALA A 564 -1.60 -17.21 -10.18
CA ALA A 564 -0.61 -16.26 -9.69
C ALA A 564 0.81 -16.85 -9.73
N ALA A 565 0.96 -18.10 -9.28
CA ALA A 565 2.23 -18.81 -9.34
C ALA A 565 2.68 -19.06 -10.79
N LEU A 566 1.75 -19.48 -11.66
CA LEU A 566 1.96 -19.61 -13.12
C LEU A 566 2.46 -18.31 -13.74
N PHE A 567 1.83 -17.19 -13.38
CA PHE A 567 2.20 -15.89 -13.88
C PHE A 567 3.59 -15.48 -13.39
N ALA A 568 3.85 -15.56 -12.08
CA ALA A 568 5.14 -15.21 -11.49
C ALA A 568 6.29 -16.07 -12.08
N ALA A 569 6.04 -17.36 -12.28
CA ALA A 569 7.01 -18.28 -12.88
C ALA A 569 7.23 -18.01 -14.37
N GLY A 570 6.15 -17.82 -15.14
CA GLY A 570 6.22 -17.48 -16.56
C GLY A 570 6.95 -16.16 -16.81
N PHE A 571 6.73 -15.17 -15.94
CA PHE A 571 7.42 -13.90 -16.00
C PHE A 571 8.90 -14.02 -15.60
N LYS A 572 9.21 -14.81 -14.56
CA LYS A 572 10.60 -15.06 -14.10
C LYS A 572 11.47 -15.68 -15.17
N GLU A 573 10.93 -16.60 -15.96
CA GLU A 573 11.66 -17.19 -17.09
C GLU A 573 11.75 -16.25 -18.31
N LEU A 574 10.76 -15.39 -18.53
CA LEU A 574 10.79 -14.39 -19.62
C LEU A 574 11.93 -13.37 -19.48
N SER A 575 12.34 -13.07 -18.25
CA SER A 575 13.35 -12.05 -17.97
C SER A 575 14.77 -12.60 -17.87
N GLN A 576 14.99 -13.76 -17.26
CA GLN A 576 16.35 -14.18 -16.92
C GLN A 576 17.29 -14.40 -18.11
N ARG A 577 16.79 -14.46 -19.36
CA ARG A 577 17.65 -14.83 -20.50
C ARG A 577 17.71 -13.86 -21.67
N GLY A 578 16.82 -12.88 -21.81
CA GLY A 578 16.80 -12.01 -23.02
C GLY A 578 16.72 -12.78 -24.36
N GLU A 579 16.54 -14.10 -24.29
CA GLU A 579 16.56 -15.09 -25.35
C GLU A 579 15.31 -15.98 -25.21
N LYS A 580 15.00 -16.71 -26.30
CA LYS A 580 13.83 -17.55 -26.47
C LYS A 580 13.51 -18.37 -25.20
N MET A 581 12.33 -18.13 -24.65
CA MET A 581 11.68 -18.85 -23.56
C MET A 581 11.83 -20.38 -23.70
N ASN A 582 12.13 -21.09 -22.61
CA ASN A 582 11.91 -22.53 -22.49
C ASN A 582 10.88 -22.82 -21.39
N LEU A 583 9.57 -22.65 -21.67
CA LEU A 583 8.49 -22.99 -20.72
C LEU A 583 8.56 -24.44 -20.18
N ALA A 584 9.33 -25.34 -20.81
CA ALA A 584 9.54 -26.70 -20.31
C ALA A 584 10.40 -26.77 -19.04
N GLU A 585 11.11 -25.70 -18.66
CA GLU A 585 11.99 -25.64 -17.47
C GLU A 585 11.29 -25.08 -16.22
N ILE A 586 10.02 -24.64 -16.31
CA ILE A 586 9.31 -24.03 -15.20
C ILE A 586 9.02 -25.04 -14.08
N LYS A 587 9.58 -24.80 -12.88
CA LYS A 587 9.23 -25.55 -11.66
C LYS A 587 7.83 -25.14 -11.18
N GLY A 588 7.03 -26.10 -10.69
CA GLY A 588 5.70 -25.83 -10.11
C GLY A 588 4.51 -26.55 -10.78
N GLY A 589 4.77 -27.63 -11.51
CA GLY A 589 3.72 -28.44 -12.16
C GLY A 589 3.20 -27.84 -13.47
N ILE A 590 3.93 -26.87 -14.02
CA ILE A 590 3.65 -26.23 -15.30
C ILE A 590 4.48 -26.94 -16.35
N GLY A 591 3.84 -27.56 -17.33
CA GLY A 591 4.50 -28.21 -18.45
C GLY A 591 4.14 -27.51 -19.75
N PHE A 592 5.12 -27.12 -20.54
CA PHE A 592 4.86 -26.76 -21.93
C PHE A 592 5.48 -27.79 -22.85
N GLU A 593 4.61 -28.55 -23.50
CA GLU A 593 4.99 -29.59 -24.43
C GLU A 593 4.89 -29.02 -25.85
N GLN A 594 6.00 -29.08 -26.58
CA GLN A 594 6.08 -28.60 -27.95
C GLN A 594 6.08 -29.78 -28.91
N GLU A 595 5.49 -29.55 -30.08
CA GLU A 595 5.48 -30.51 -31.18
C GLU A 595 4.90 -31.89 -30.82
N VAL A 596 3.89 -31.88 -29.94
CA VAL A 596 3.18 -33.07 -29.46
C VAL A 596 2.36 -33.67 -30.60
N LEU A 597 2.49 -34.97 -30.84
CA LEU A 597 1.73 -35.68 -31.87
C LEU A 597 0.35 -36.08 -31.34
N ALA A 598 -0.66 -36.11 -32.22
CA ALA A 598 -2.04 -36.44 -31.86
C ALA A 598 -2.20 -37.81 -31.17
N GLU A 599 -1.37 -38.79 -31.55
CA GLU A 599 -1.35 -40.15 -30.99
C GLU A 599 -0.85 -40.22 -29.54
N SER A 600 -0.17 -39.19 -29.05
CA SER A 600 0.34 -39.15 -27.67
C SER A 600 -0.69 -38.68 -26.65
N PHE A 601 -1.81 -38.10 -27.09
CA PHE A 601 -2.87 -37.65 -26.20
C PHE A 601 -3.70 -38.82 -25.68
N SER A 602 -3.81 -38.90 -24.35
CA SER A 602 -4.76 -39.79 -23.67
C SER A 602 -6.20 -39.41 -23.98
N GLU A 603 -7.17 -40.31 -23.75
CA GLU A 603 -8.58 -39.96 -23.93
C GLU A 603 -9.02 -38.83 -22.98
N ALA A 604 -8.43 -38.77 -21.77
CA ALA A 604 -8.66 -37.67 -20.83
C ALA A 604 -8.17 -36.32 -21.39
N ASP A 605 -7.00 -36.30 -22.04
CA ASP A 605 -6.49 -35.10 -22.71
C ASP A 605 -7.39 -34.67 -23.86
N ARG A 606 -7.83 -35.62 -24.69
CA ARG A 606 -8.73 -35.37 -25.82
C ARG A 606 -10.05 -34.78 -25.35
N GLU A 607 -10.64 -35.33 -24.28
CA GLU A 607 -11.87 -34.79 -23.71
C GLU A 607 -11.66 -33.40 -23.12
N ARG A 608 -10.53 -33.16 -22.44
CA ARG A 608 -10.19 -31.84 -21.93
C ARG A 608 -10.03 -30.79 -23.04
N MET A 609 -9.43 -31.15 -24.17
CA MET A 609 -9.33 -30.27 -25.34
C MET A 609 -10.71 -29.92 -25.92
N ARG A 610 -11.64 -30.89 -25.96
CA ARG A 610 -13.04 -30.64 -26.38
C ARG A 610 -13.75 -29.74 -25.39
N GLU A 611 -13.55 -29.95 -24.10
CA GLU A 611 -14.12 -29.11 -23.04
C GLU A 611 -13.69 -27.65 -23.19
N LEU A 612 -12.43 -27.38 -23.49
CA LEU A 612 -11.94 -26.01 -23.73
C LEU A 612 -12.66 -25.34 -24.92
N TYR A 613 -12.96 -26.08 -25.99
CA TYR A 613 -13.81 -25.57 -27.07
C TYR A 613 -15.24 -25.28 -26.60
N ARG A 614 -15.81 -26.16 -25.77
CA ARG A 614 -17.17 -25.97 -25.23
C ARG A 614 -17.28 -24.72 -24.38
N ILE A 615 -16.24 -24.42 -23.60
CA ILE A 615 -16.19 -23.25 -22.75
C ILE A 615 -15.92 -21.98 -23.58
N ASN A 616 -14.95 -22.01 -24.51
CA ASN A 616 -14.51 -20.81 -25.22
C ASN A 616 -15.45 -20.32 -26.33
N TYR A 617 -16.38 -21.18 -26.77
CA TYR A 617 -17.32 -20.89 -27.84
C TYR A 617 -18.76 -21.25 -27.42
N ASP A 618 -19.10 -21.14 -26.14
CA ASP A 618 -20.45 -21.40 -25.61
C ASP A 618 -21.52 -20.53 -26.28
N GLU A 619 -21.15 -19.29 -26.62
CA GLU A 619 -21.98 -18.32 -27.30
C GLU A 619 -22.26 -18.64 -28.78
N TYR A 620 -21.54 -19.60 -29.39
CA TYR A 620 -21.71 -20.02 -30.79
C TYR A 620 -21.87 -21.55 -30.93
N PRO A 621 -23.01 -22.14 -30.54
CA PRO A 621 -23.17 -23.60 -30.42
C PRO A 621 -22.86 -24.38 -31.71
N GLU A 622 -23.30 -23.89 -32.87
CA GLU A 622 -23.04 -24.55 -34.16
C GLU A 622 -21.56 -24.44 -34.57
N PHE A 623 -20.94 -23.29 -34.34
CA PHE A 623 -19.51 -23.10 -34.60
C PHE A 623 -18.65 -23.93 -33.65
N GLN A 624 -19.04 -24.00 -32.38
CA GLN A 624 -18.42 -24.86 -31.37
C GLN A 624 -18.46 -26.32 -31.79
N LYS A 625 -19.63 -26.82 -32.19
CA LYS A 625 -19.79 -28.20 -32.66
C LYS A 625 -18.89 -28.48 -33.86
N MET A 626 -18.87 -27.60 -34.86
CA MET A 626 -17.97 -27.71 -36.01
C MET A 626 -16.49 -27.71 -35.58
N CYS A 627 -16.10 -26.87 -34.63
CA CYS A 627 -14.74 -26.82 -34.11
C CYS A 627 -14.33 -28.12 -33.39
N VAL A 628 -15.24 -28.70 -32.60
CA VAL A 628 -15.03 -30.00 -31.94
C VAL A 628 -14.94 -31.14 -32.96
N GLU A 629 -15.80 -31.16 -33.98
CA GLU A 629 -15.73 -32.14 -35.06
C GLU A 629 -14.39 -32.07 -35.81
N LYS A 630 -13.97 -30.86 -36.20
CA LYS A 630 -12.65 -30.64 -36.83
C LYS A 630 -11.49 -31.00 -35.93
N LEU A 631 -11.57 -30.73 -34.62
CA LEU A 631 -10.55 -31.17 -33.67
C LEU A 631 -10.43 -32.70 -33.70
N ASN A 632 -11.54 -33.42 -33.69
CA ASN A 632 -11.53 -34.89 -33.72
C ASN A 632 -10.91 -35.42 -35.01
N GLU A 633 -11.24 -34.84 -36.15
CA GLU A 633 -10.61 -35.19 -37.42
C GLU A 633 -9.10 -35.01 -37.36
N VAL A 634 -8.63 -33.86 -36.85
CA VAL A 634 -7.20 -33.58 -36.72
C VAL A 634 -6.53 -34.54 -35.72
N LEU A 635 -7.20 -34.90 -34.62
CA LEU A 635 -6.67 -35.85 -33.63
C LEU A 635 -6.56 -37.30 -34.16
N THR A 636 -7.09 -37.59 -35.35
CA THR A 636 -6.90 -38.86 -36.06
C THR A 636 -5.80 -38.81 -37.13
N ARG A 637 -5.26 -37.62 -37.41
CA ARG A 637 -4.24 -37.37 -38.44
C ARG A 637 -2.90 -37.04 -37.79
N ASN A 638 -1.81 -37.50 -38.41
CA ASN A 638 -0.43 -37.22 -37.95
C ASN A 638 0.23 -36.09 -38.78
N ASP A 639 -0.56 -35.17 -39.34
CA ASP A 639 -0.09 -34.05 -40.17
C ASP A 639 -0.06 -32.69 -39.43
N SER A 640 -0.41 -32.71 -38.14
CA SER A 640 -0.41 -31.53 -37.27
C SER A 640 0.41 -31.81 -36.02
N THR A 641 1.14 -30.79 -35.58
CA THR A 641 1.81 -30.78 -34.28
C THR A 641 1.06 -29.88 -33.31
N PHE A 642 0.99 -30.30 -32.06
CA PHE A 642 0.31 -29.58 -30.99
C PHE A 642 1.32 -28.94 -30.04
N TYR A 643 0.93 -27.78 -29.52
CA TYR A 643 1.66 -27.03 -28.50
C TYR A 643 0.74 -26.94 -27.30
N VAL A 644 1.15 -27.51 -26.18
CA VAL A 644 0.25 -27.84 -25.06
C VAL A 644 0.80 -27.25 -23.79
N LEU A 645 0.01 -26.39 -23.14
CA LEU A 645 0.24 -25.93 -21.78
C LEU A 645 -0.51 -26.84 -20.81
N ARG A 646 0.23 -27.45 -19.90
CA ARG A 646 -0.27 -28.24 -18.77
C ARG A 646 -0.06 -27.52 -17.45
N TYR A 647 -1.02 -27.65 -16.55
CA TYR A 647 -0.89 -27.28 -15.15
C TYR A 647 -1.39 -28.42 -14.27
N GLY A 648 -0.55 -28.91 -13.35
CA GLY A 648 -0.88 -30.09 -12.53
C GLY A 648 -1.15 -31.34 -13.38
N GLY A 649 -0.53 -31.43 -14.56
CA GLY A 649 -0.74 -32.52 -15.54
C GLY A 649 -1.97 -32.35 -16.44
N VAL A 650 -2.86 -31.38 -16.17
CA VAL A 650 -4.09 -31.14 -16.95
C VAL A 650 -3.82 -30.13 -18.07
N ILE A 651 -4.37 -30.35 -19.27
CA ILE A 651 -4.31 -29.39 -20.37
C ILE A 651 -5.13 -28.14 -20.03
N GLU A 652 -4.45 -27.00 -19.99
CA GLU A 652 -5.02 -25.68 -19.71
C GLU A 652 -4.99 -24.75 -20.91
N GLY A 653 -4.19 -25.09 -21.92
CA GLY A 653 -4.16 -24.37 -23.17
C GLY A 653 -3.51 -25.21 -24.25
N PHE A 654 -3.95 -25.05 -25.49
CA PHE A 654 -3.30 -25.68 -26.61
C PHE A 654 -3.52 -24.91 -27.90
N TYR A 655 -2.68 -25.17 -28.88
CA TYR A 655 -2.93 -24.84 -30.27
C TYR A 655 -2.22 -25.84 -31.18
N ARG A 656 -2.49 -25.78 -32.48
CA ARG A 656 -1.82 -26.63 -33.47
C ARG A 656 -1.19 -25.83 -34.60
N LEU A 657 -0.15 -26.43 -35.18
CA LEU A 657 0.41 -26.05 -36.48
C LEU A 657 0.36 -27.27 -37.41
N GLY A 658 -0.33 -27.13 -38.54
CA GLY A 658 -0.35 -28.15 -39.59
C GLY A 658 0.34 -27.63 -40.85
N VAL A 659 1.27 -28.38 -41.42
CA VAL A 659 1.95 -27.98 -42.66
C VAL A 659 0.97 -28.16 -43.82
N THR A 660 0.62 -27.07 -44.50
CA THR A 660 -0.35 -27.09 -45.63
C THR A 660 0.32 -26.98 -47.00
N GLY A 661 1.60 -26.59 -47.03
CA GLY A 661 2.42 -26.49 -48.24
C GLY A 661 3.90 -26.61 -47.90
N ARG A 662 4.79 -26.40 -48.88
CA ARG A 662 6.25 -26.50 -48.66
C ARG A 662 6.75 -25.52 -47.60
N ASP A 663 6.26 -24.27 -47.68
CA ASP A 663 6.69 -23.15 -46.83
C ASP A 663 5.48 -22.46 -46.17
N THR A 664 4.36 -23.17 -46.04
CA THR A 664 3.11 -22.66 -45.45
C THR A 664 2.63 -23.58 -44.33
N ALA A 665 2.29 -22.98 -43.20
CA ALA A 665 1.71 -23.68 -42.06
C ALA A 665 0.40 -23.02 -41.64
N TYR A 666 -0.58 -23.83 -41.28
CA TYR A 666 -1.85 -23.38 -40.74
C TYR A 666 -1.82 -23.40 -39.22
N PHE A 667 -1.94 -22.22 -38.61
CA PHE A 667 -2.14 -22.02 -37.18
C PHE A 667 -3.63 -22.07 -36.85
N GLY A 668 -4.00 -22.98 -35.95
CA GLY A 668 -5.39 -23.17 -35.57
C GLY A 668 -5.54 -23.75 -34.17
N ALA A 669 -6.80 -23.89 -33.78
CA ALA A 669 -7.20 -24.48 -32.51
C ALA A 669 -6.60 -23.81 -31.26
N PHE A 670 -6.26 -22.52 -31.34
CA PHE A 670 -5.77 -21.77 -30.20
C PHE A 670 -6.87 -21.61 -29.14
N ASN A 671 -6.77 -22.41 -28.09
CA ASN A 671 -7.71 -22.46 -26.98
C ASN A 671 -6.94 -22.35 -25.67
N MET A 672 -7.36 -21.43 -24.82
CA MET A 672 -6.88 -21.29 -23.45
C MET A 672 -8.06 -21.46 -22.52
N ASN A 673 -7.84 -21.99 -21.32
CA ASN A 673 -8.85 -21.91 -20.28
C ASN A 673 -9.15 -20.42 -19.98
N PRO A 674 -10.41 -19.95 -20.04
CA PRO A 674 -10.76 -18.55 -19.81
C PRO A 674 -10.27 -17.98 -18.48
N LYS A 675 -10.02 -18.84 -17.49
CA LYS A 675 -9.43 -18.43 -16.21
C LYS A 675 -8.02 -17.82 -16.36
N TYR A 676 -7.38 -17.99 -17.51
CA TYR A 676 -6.10 -17.37 -17.85
C TYR A 676 -6.24 -16.24 -18.89
N ALA A 677 -7.46 -15.84 -19.26
CA ALA A 677 -7.66 -14.72 -20.17
C ALA A 677 -7.05 -13.43 -19.59
N GLY A 678 -6.31 -12.70 -20.43
CA GLY A 678 -5.63 -11.47 -20.02
C GLY A 678 -4.39 -11.65 -19.13
N SER A 679 -3.99 -12.89 -18.83
CA SER A 679 -2.78 -13.17 -18.03
C SER A 679 -1.47 -13.04 -18.81
N GLY A 680 -1.49 -12.82 -20.13
CA GLY A 680 -0.26 -12.84 -20.94
C GLY A 680 0.28 -14.26 -21.24
N ILE A 681 -0.30 -15.31 -20.65
CA ILE A 681 0.18 -16.70 -20.87
C ILE A 681 -0.05 -17.14 -22.31
N GLY A 682 -1.19 -16.80 -22.91
CA GLY A 682 -1.47 -17.11 -24.31
C GLY A 682 -0.49 -16.43 -25.26
N GLU A 683 -0.15 -15.18 -24.96
CA GLU A 683 0.87 -14.39 -25.64
C GLU A 683 2.26 -15.01 -25.57
N ALA A 684 2.65 -15.48 -24.38
CA ALA A 684 3.92 -16.18 -24.15
C ALA A 684 4.00 -17.48 -24.95
N LEU A 685 2.92 -18.29 -24.94
CA LEU A 685 2.84 -19.54 -25.71
C LEU A 685 3.04 -19.30 -27.21
N MET A 686 2.39 -18.26 -27.76
CA MET A 686 2.60 -17.90 -29.17
C MET A 686 4.02 -17.43 -29.43
N GLN A 687 4.59 -16.62 -28.55
CA GLN A 687 5.95 -16.10 -28.73
C GLN A 687 7.00 -17.21 -28.74
N GLN A 688 6.82 -18.26 -27.95
CA GLN A 688 7.81 -19.33 -27.87
C GLN A 688 7.86 -20.20 -29.14
N SER A 689 6.71 -20.47 -29.75
CA SER A 689 6.64 -21.45 -30.85
C SER A 689 6.09 -20.87 -32.15
N LEU A 690 5.03 -20.05 -32.12
CA LEU A 690 4.48 -19.44 -33.33
C LEU A 690 5.44 -18.42 -33.94
N ASP A 691 6.05 -17.54 -33.12
CA ASP A 691 7.02 -16.54 -33.63
C ASP A 691 8.29 -17.19 -34.17
N VAL A 692 8.68 -18.36 -33.64
CA VAL A 692 9.81 -19.12 -34.17
C VAL A 692 9.45 -19.71 -35.54
N LYS A 693 8.27 -20.32 -35.66
CA LYS A 693 7.82 -20.93 -36.92
C LYS A 693 7.54 -19.90 -38.02
N ALA A 694 7.06 -18.70 -37.67
CA ALA A 694 6.81 -17.61 -38.62
C ALA A 694 8.08 -17.06 -39.31
N LYS A 695 9.28 -17.42 -38.82
CA LYS A 695 10.54 -17.09 -39.50
C LYS A 695 10.79 -17.96 -40.72
N ASP A 696 10.31 -19.20 -40.67
CA ASP A 696 10.57 -20.23 -41.69
C ASP A 696 9.34 -20.51 -42.55
N PHE A 697 8.14 -20.15 -42.08
CA PHE A 697 6.87 -20.41 -42.74
C PHE A 697 6.02 -19.15 -42.87
N VAL A 698 5.26 -19.08 -43.95
CA VAL A 698 4.04 -18.26 -43.98
C VAL A 698 3.00 -18.93 -43.09
N ILE A 699 2.49 -18.18 -42.11
CA ILE A 699 1.46 -18.69 -41.21
C ILE A 699 0.09 -18.20 -41.63
N GLU A 700 -0.80 -19.14 -41.94
CA GLU A 700 -2.22 -18.88 -42.20
C GLU A 700 -3.06 -19.22 -40.99
N ALA A 701 -4.10 -18.43 -40.70
CA ALA A 701 -5.06 -18.74 -39.66
C ALA A 701 -6.43 -18.10 -39.95
N ASN A 702 -7.40 -18.45 -39.13
CA ASN A 702 -8.66 -17.71 -39.03
C ASN A 702 -8.97 -17.41 -37.56
N CYS A 703 -9.67 -16.30 -37.33
CA CYS A 703 -10.07 -15.87 -36.01
C CYS A 703 -11.45 -15.22 -36.07
N ILE A 704 -12.17 -15.20 -34.94
CA ILE A 704 -13.42 -14.45 -34.83
C ILE A 704 -13.06 -12.97 -34.71
N ALA A 705 -13.57 -12.16 -35.63
CA ALA A 705 -13.02 -10.82 -35.85
C ALA A 705 -13.33 -9.80 -34.74
N ASP A 706 -14.43 -9.99 -34.00
CA ASP A 706 -14.86 -9.12 -32.90
C ASP A 706 -14.19 -9.44 -31.55
N LYS A 707 -13.60 -10.64 -31.43
CA LYS A 707 -12.89 -11.08 -30.23
C LYS A 707 -11.59 -10.32 -30.02
N SER A 708 -11.27 -10.05 -28.76
CA SER A 708 -10.07 -9.30 -28.36
C SER A 708 -8.77 -9.93 -28.87
N ILE A 709 -8.74 -11.25 -29.04
CA ILE A 709 -7.57 -11.97 -29.55
C ILE A 709 -7.24 -11.62 -31.01
N ALA A 710 -8.22 -11.22 -31.83
CA ALA A 710 -7.98 -10.83 -33.22
C ALA A 710 -7.03 -9.63 -33.32
N ALA A 711 -7.23 -8.64 -32.44
CA ALA A 711 -6.32 -7.50 -32.32
C ALA A 711 -4.89 -7.96 -31.99
N ASN A 712 -4.76 -8.91 -31.06
CA ASN A 712 -3.46 -9.46 -30.67
C ASN A 712 -2.75 -10.14 -31.86
N TYR A 713 -3.46 -10.94 -32.65
CA TYR A 713 -2.88 -11.56 -33.85
C TYR A 713 -2.39 -10.51 -34.85
N ILE A 714 -3.20 -9.51 -35.17
CA ILE A 714 -2.80 -8.46 -36.11
C ILE A 714 -1.57 -7.70 -35.59
N GLU A 715 -1.58 -7.28 -34.33
CA GLU A 715 -0.43 -6.55 -33.75
C GLU A 715 0.83 -7.43 -33.62
N ARG A 716 0.69 -8.76 -33.61
CA ARG A 716 1.82 -9.73 -33.68
C ARG A 716 2.40 -9.94 -35.06
N GLY A 717 1.91 -9.23 -36.07
CA GLY A 717 2.45 -9.27 -37.43
C GLY A 717 1.56 -9.98 -38.44
N PHE A 718 0.42 -10.54 -38.01
CA PHE A 718 -0.59 -10.96 -38.99
C PHE A 718 -1.20 -9.74 -39.69
N ILE A 719 -1.73 -9.97 -40.89
CA ILE A 719 -2.62 -9.07 -41.59
C ILE A 719 -3.97 -9.76 -41.84
N GLY A 720 -5.06 -9.02 -41.74
CA GLY A 720 -6.39 -9.49 -42.14
C GLY A 720 -6.54 -9.39 -43.64
N THR A 721 -7.01 -10.46 -44.28
CA THR A 721 -7.01 -10.59 -45.74
C THR A 721 -8.39 -10.55 -46.36
N HIS A 722 -9.36 -11.19 -45.73
CA HIS A 722 -10.76 -11.27 -46.16
C HIS A 722 -11.60 -11.77 -44.98
N THR A 723 -12.92 -11.63 -45.09
CA THR A 723 -13.85 -12.19 -44.10
C THR A 723 -14.73 -13.28 -44.71
N LYS A 724 -15.23 -14.19 -43.88
CA LYS A 724 -16.24 -15.16 -44.26
C LYS A 724 -17.20 -15.39 -43.09
N GLN A 725 -18.49 -15.34 -43.38
CA GLN A 725 -19.49 -15.79 -42.43
C GLN A 725 -19.54 -17.32 -42.44
N VAL A 726 -19.32 -17.94 -41.28
CA VAL A 726 -19.40 -19.39 -41.10
C VAL A 726 -20.31 -19.64 -39.92
N HIS A 727 -21.60 -19.91 -40.22
CA HIS A 727 -22.68 -19.87 -39.24
C HIS A 727 -22.82 -18.47 -38.61
N GLU A 728 -22.84 -18.39 -37.28
CA GLU A 728 -23.06 -17.16 -36.51
C GLU A 728 -21.85 -16.23 -36.43
N PRO A 729 -20.59 -16.70 -36.20
CA PRO A 729 -19.46 -15.78 -36.12
C PRO A 729 -18.91 -15.38 -37.50
N HIS A 730 -18.41 -14.14 -37.57
CA HIS A 730 -17.62 -13.64 -38.71
C HIS A 730 -16.15 -14.01 -38.53
N LEU A 731 -15.67 -14.91 -39.39
CA LEU A 731 -14.27 -15.29 -39.41
C LEU A 731 -13.47 -14.29 -40.25
N MET A 732 -12.42 -13.75 -39.67
CA MET A 732 -11.37 -13.03 -40.37
C MET A 732 -10.22 -14.00 -40.68
N TYR A 733 -9.88 -14.10 -41.96
CA TYR A 733 -8.73 -14.85 -42.41
C TYR A 733 -7.49 -13.98 -42.30
N ILE A 734 -6.48 -14.50 -41.63
CA ILE A 734 -5.27 -13.78 -41.32
C ILE A 734 -4.05 -14.55 -41.85
N THR A 735 -3.04 -13.80 -42.31
CA THR A 735 -1.76 -14.35 -42.74
C THR A 735 -0.60 -13.59 -42.11
N ARG A 736 0.50 -14.27 -41.79
CA ARG A 736 1.73 -13.67 -41.29
C ARG A 736 2.90 -14.12 -42.15
N HIS A 737 3.61 -13.13 -42.68
CA HIS A 737 4.83 -13.32 -43.43
C HIS A 737 5.89 -12.30 -42.96
N ASP A 738 6.83 -12.75 -42.11
CA ASP A 738 7.75 -11.84 -41.43
C ASP A 738 8.67 -11.08 -42.40
N ALA A 739 9.08 -11.71 -43.52
CA ALA A 739 9.90 -11.07 -44.56
C ALA A 739 9.21 -9.87 -45.25
N GLN A 740 7.88 -9.77 -45.20
CA GLN A 740 7.11 -8.69 -45.82
C GLN A 740 6.54 -7.71 -44.80
N LYS A 741 6.88 -7.83 -43.52
CA LYS A 741 6.41 -6.88 -42.50
C LYS A 741 6.76 -5.42 -42.86
N SER A 742 7.86 -5.18 -43.57
CA SER A 742 8.30 -3.86 -44.02
C SER A 742 7.50 -3.28 -45.18
N THR A 743 6.64 -4.08 -45.86
CA THR A 743 5.82 -3.58 -46.98
C THR A 743 4.64 -2.74 -46.52
N PHE A 744 4.29 -2.78 -45.23
CA PHE A 744 3.17 -2.05 -44.65
C PHE A 744 3.69 -0.98 -43.69
N PRO A 745 3.85 0.28 -44.12
CA PRO A 745 4.42 1.35 -43.31
C PRO A 745 3.78 1.50 -41.93
N THR A 746 2.48 1.22 -41.80
CA THR A 746 1.80 1.38 -40.51
C THR A 746 2.25 0.36 -39.47
N LYS A 747 2.85 -0.78 -39.85
CA LYS A 747 3.46 -1.75 -38.92
C LYS A 747 4.69 -1.19 -38.19
N ALA A 748 5.31 -0.12 -38.71
CA ALA A 748 6.43 0.56 -38.08
C ALA A 748 6.02 1.72 -37.16
N LEU A 749 4.75 2.17 -37.23
CA LEU A 749 4.27 3.30 -36.43
C LEU A 749 3.91 2.87 -34.99
N ALA A 750 4.09 3.77 -34.03
CA ALA A 750 3.60 3.56 -32.68
C ALA A 750 2.05 3.58 -32.65
N ALA A 751 1.44 2.89 -31.68
CA ALA A 751 -0.02 2.82 -31.58
C ALA A 751 -0.63 4.21 -31.32
N GLU A 752 0.04 5.03 -30.52
CA GLU A 752 -0.33 6.40 -30.18
C GLU A 752 -0.33 7.30 -31.41
N GLU A 753 0.59 7.07 -32.34
CA GLU A 753 0.66 7.81 -33.59
C GLU A 753 -0.55 7.50 -34.46
N ILE A 754 -0.89 6.22 -34.63
CA ILE A 754 -2.10 5.80 -35.38
C ILE A 754 -3.36 6.35 -34.74
N ILE A 755 -3.48 6.28 -33.40
CA ILE A 755 -4.64 6.81 -32.67
C ILE A 755 -4.79 8.32 -32.92
N ARG A 756 -3.68 9.06 -32.97
CA ARG A 756 -3.65 10.51 -33.21
C ARG A 756 -3.98 10.88 -34.66
N THR A 757 -3.54 10.08 -35.64
CA THR A 757 -3.73 10.37 -37.08
C THR A 757 -5.01 9.74 -37.65
N CYS A 758 -5.74 8.95 -36.88
CA CYS A 758 -6.99 8.34 -37.33
C CYS A 758 -8.03 9.42 -37.66
N GLY A 759 -8.53 9.44 -38.90
CA GLY A 759 -9.47 10.45 -39.41
C GLY A 759 -8.83 11.62 -40.16
N THR A 760 -7.50 11.68 -40.26
CA THR A 760 -6.80 12.61 -41.17
C THR A 760 -6.53 11.98 -42.53
N GLU A 761 -6.35 12.79 -43.58
CA GLU A 761 -5.90 12.29 -44.89
C GLU A 761 -4.52 11.64 -44.76
N THR A 762 -4.46 10.33 -44.99
CA THR A 762 -3.22 9.53 -44.93
C THR A 762 -3.19 8.55 -46.11
N SER A 763 -2.07 7.84 -46.30
CA SER A 763 -1.93 6.80 -47.33
C SER A 763 -2.70 5.51 -47.00
N TYR A 764 -3.33 5.42 -45.83
CA TYR A 764 -4.09 4.27 -45.35
C TYR A 764 -5.48 4.70 -44.88
N VAL A 765 -6.40 3.75 -44.73
CA VAL A 765 -7.73 4.01 -44.16
C VAL A 765 -7.72 3.59 -42.70
N CYS A 766 -7.95 4.53 -41.78
CA CYS A 766 -8.14 4.22 -40.36
C CYS A 766 -9.60 4.41 -39.97
N LYS A 767 -10.25 3.33 -39.50
CA LYS A 767 -11.59 3.38 -38.92
C LYS A 767 -11.49 3.33 -37.40
N LYS A 768 -12.15 4.28 -36.73
CA LYS A 768 -12.36 4.28 -35.28
C LYS A 768 -13.77 3.78 -34.97
N VAL A 769 -13.87 2.70 -34.21
CA VAL A 769 -15.14 2.03 -33.87
C VAL A 769 -15.22 1.75 -32.37
N PRO A 770 -16.40 1.59 -31.76
CA PRO A 770 -16.50 1.14 -30.37
C PRO A 770 -15.88 -0.25 -30.20
N ILE A 771 -15.15 -0.47 -29.10
CA ILE A 771 -14.39 -1.70 -28.86
C ILE A 771 -15.24 -2.98 -28.82
N ASP A 772 -16.51 -2.85 -28.42
CA ASP A 772 -17.49 -3.94 -28.31
C ASP A 772 -18.44 -4.00 -29.51
N SER A 773 -18.13 -3.28 -30.59
CA SER A 773 -19.02 -3.15 -31.77
C SER A 773 -18.24 -3.25 -33.08
N VAL A 774 -17.16 -4.01 -33.12
CA VAL A 774 -16.46 -4.32 -34.37
C VAL A 774 -17.32 -5.34 -35.13
N THR A 775 -17.97 -4.88 -36.19
CA THR A 775 -18.90 -5.68 -36.99
C THR A 775 -18.31 -6.05 -38.35
N GLN A 776 -19.01 -6.88 -39.11
CA GLN A 776 -18.68 -7.16 -40.51
C GLN A 776 -18.61 -5.88 -41.36
N VAL A 777 -19.47 -4.89 -41.08
CA VAL A 777 -19.50 -3.63 -41.84
C VAL A 777 -18.19 -2.86 -41.68
N ASP A 778 -17.60 -2.94 -40.49
CA ASP A 778 -16.31 -2.29 -40.22
C ASP A 778 -15.18 -2.92 -41.03
N LEU A 779 -15.28 -4.24 -41.26
CA LEU A 779 -14.30 -5.06 -41.98
C LEU A 779 -14.60 -5.23 -43.48
N ALA A 780 -15.71 -4.68 -43.99
CA ALA A 780 -16.15 -4.84 -45.37
C ALA A 780 -15.09 -4.45 -46.41
N LEU A 781 -14.17 -3.52 -46.06
CA LEU A 781 -13.05 -3.13 -46.91
C LEU A 781 -12.13 -4.31 -47.30
N LEU A 782 -12.05 -5.36 -46.48
CA LEU A 782 -11.25 -6.56 -46.77
C LEU A 782 -11.79 -7.35 -47.95
N ASP A 783 -13.09 -7.24 -48.22
CA ASP A 783 -13.78 -7.98 -49.27
C ASP A 783 -13.98 -7.12 -50.54
N GLU A 784 -13.61 -5.84 -50.50
CA GLU A 784 -13.64 -4.93 -51.64
C GLU A 784 -12.43 -5.15 -52.57
N ARG A 785 -12.72 -5.37 -53.85
CA ARG A 785 -11.72 -5.56 -54.90
C ARG A 785 -11.86 -4.46 -55.95
N SER A 786 -10.77 -3.77 -56.25
CA SER A 786 -10.75 -2.77 -57.31
C SER A 786 -10.64 -3.41 -58.69
N GLU A 787 -11.02 -2.67 -59.73
CA GLU A 787 -10.84 -3.10 -61.13
C GLU A 787 -9.37 -3.33 -61.50
N GLU A 788 -8.44 -2.67 -60.80
CA GLU A 788 -6.99 -2.79 -60.99
C GLU A 788 -6.39 -4.01 -60.27
N GLY A 789 -7.21 -4.86 -59.63
CA GLY A 789 -6.75 -6.02 -58.88
C GLY A 789 -6.02 -5.64 -57.58
N THR A 790 -6.38 -4.49 -56.99
CA THR A 790 -5.96 -4.12 -55.64
C THR A 790 -7.08 -4.37 -54.64
N ARG A 791 -6.73 -4.74 -53.41
CA ARG A 791 -7.66 -4.88 -52.29
C ARG A 791 -7.07 -4.32 -51.02
N HIS A 792 -7.91 -4.09 -50.01
CA HIS A 792 -7.42 -3.68 -48.70
C HIS A 792 -7.03 -4.89 -47.85
N VAL A 793 -6.02 -4.72 -47.01
CA VAL A 793 -5.65 -5.65 -45.93
C VAL A 793 -5.63 -4.91 -44.60
N LEU A 794 -6.06 -5.59 -43.53
CA LEU A 794 -6.06 -5.03 -42.17
C LEU A 794 -4.66 -5.19 -41.59
N THR A 795 -3.91 -4.10 -41.53
CA THR A 795 -2.51 -4.11 -41.08
C THR A 795 -2.37 -3.74 -39.62
N ARG A 796 -3.31 -2.99 -39.02
CA ARG A 796 -3.32 -2.72 -37.56
C ARG A 796 -4.72 -2.88 -37.00
N TYR A 797 -4.79 -3.37 -35.77
CA TYR A 797 -6.01 -3.48 -34.98
C TYR A 797 -5.68 -3.17 -33.52
N ILE A 798 -5.85 -1.89 -33.15
CA ILE A 798 -5.48 -1.37 -31.84
C ILE A 798 -6.74 -1.22 -30.99
N ARG A 799 -6.77 -1.83 -29.80
CA ARG A 799 -7.87 -1.68 -28.82
C ARG A 799 -7.43 -0.73 -27.70
N ASP A 800 -7.92 0.51 -27.73
CA ASP A 800 -7.65 1.51 -26.70
C ASP A 800 -8.74 1.47 -25.61
N LYS A 801 -8.38 0.90 -24.46
CA LYS A 801 -9.26 0.80 -23.29
C LYS A 801 -9.61 2.17 -22.70
N LYS A 802 -8.74 3.18 -22.85
CA LYS A 802 -8.95 4.52 -22.27
C LYS A 802 -10.08 5.24 -23.02
N SER A 803 -10.08 5.18 -24.35
CA SER A 803 -11.14 5.76 -25.18
C SER A 803 -12.31 4.80 -25.44
N LYS A 804 -12.23 3.53 -25.00
CA LYS A 804 -13.19 2.45 -25.31
C LYS A 804 -13.40 2.25 -26.83
N CYS A 805 -12.35 2.49 -27.61
CA CYS A 805 -12.41 2.41 -29.08
C CYS A 805 -11.41 1.38 -29.62
N ALA A 806 -11.74 0.82 -30.77
CA ALA A 806 -10.86 0.08 -31.65
C ALA A 806 -10.48 0.92 -32.87
N TYR A 807 -9.24 0.78 -33.31
CA TYR A 807 -8.68 1.45 -34.48
C TYR A 807 -8.25 0.39 -35.49
N LEU A 808 -8.97 0.32 -36.61
CA LEU A 808 -8.76 -0.63 -37.70
C LEU A 808 -8.05 0.07 -38.84
N VAL A 809 -6.83 -0.35 -39.16
CA VAL A 809 -6.02 0.28 -40.21
C VAL A 809 -5.93 -0.63 -41.42
N PHE A 810 -6.35 -0.10 -42.56
CA PHE A 810 -6.41 -0.79 -43.83
C PHE A 810 -5.43 -0.16 -44.83
N GLU A 811 -4.63 -0.99 -45.48
CA GLU A 811 -3.70 -0.59 -46.53
C GLU A 811 -4.03 -1.31 -47.83
N LYS A 812 -3.86 -0.63 -48.96
CA LYS A 812 -4.04 -1.24 -50.28
C LYS A 812 -2.85 -2.11 -50.64
N THR A 813 -3.10 -3.27 -51.19
CA THR A 813 -2.08 -4.16 -51.76
C THR A 813 -2.63 -4.83 -53.03
N THR A 814 -1.76 -5.36 -53.88
CA THR A 814 -2.17 -6.06 -55.11
C THR A 814 -2.55 -7.50 -54.78
N ASP A 815 -3.52 -8.05 -55.51
CA ASP A 815 -3.87 -9.48 -55.39
C ASP A 815 -2.67 -10.38 -55.67
N LEU A 816 -1.77 -9.98 -56.58
CA LEU A 816 -0.54 -10.69 -56.83
C LEU A 816 0.37 -10.71 -55.59
N ALA A 817 0.49 -9.59 -54.86
CA ALA A 817 1.26 -9.58 -53.61
C ALA A 817 0.62 -10.52 -52.58
N ILE A 818 -0.70 -10.62 -52.54
CA ILE A 818 -1.44 -11.54 -51.68
C ILE A 818 -1.30 -13.00 -52.09
N GLU A 819 -1.44 -13.29 -53.38
CA GLU A 819 -1.26 -14.64 -53.90
C GLU A 819 0.18 -15.08 -53.70
N ASN A 820 1.14 -14.16 -53.81
CA ASN A 820 2.53 -14.38 -53.40
C ASN A 820 2.69 -14.52 -51.88
N PHE A 821 1.78 -13.97 -51.06
CA PHE A 821 1.69 -14.36 -49.64
C PHE A 821 1.23 -15.81 -49.48
N SER A 822 0.53 -16.38 -50.46
CA SER A 822 -0.13 -17.70 -50.35
C SER A 822 0.52 -18.78 -51.24
N ARG A 823 1.53 -18.44 -52.04
CA ARG A 823 2.24 -19.36 -52.96
C ARG A 823 3.75 -19.23 -52.77
N PRO A 824 4.49 -20.35 -52.63
CA PRO A 824 5.94 -20.29 -52.61
C PRO A 824 6.48 -19.95 -54.00
N GLU A 825 7.23 -18.85 -54.12
CA GLU A 825 8.07 -18.58 -55.28
C GLU A 825 9.33 -19.47 -55.21
N THR A 826 9.34 -20.60 -55.91
CA THR A 826 10.52 -21.03 -56.68
C THR A 826 10.19 -22.18 -57.64
N PRO A 827 10.44 -22.01 -58.95
CA PRO A 827 10.53 -23.13 -59.88
C PRO A 827 11.96 -23.69 -59.82
N TYR A 828 12.16 -24.83 -59.16
CA TYR A 828 13.37 -25.63 -59.41
C TYR A 828 13.03 -26.76 -60.39
N ARG A 829 13.77 -26.75 -61.51
CA ARG A 829 13.83 -27.79 -62.54
C ARG A 829 14.17 -29.14 -61.91
N VAL A 830 13.53 -30.18 -62.45
CA VAL A 830 13.75 -31.62 -62.26
C VAL A 830 15.23 -31.99 -62.19
#